data_AF-A0A9P4LLE6-F1
#
_entry.id   AF-A0A9P4LLE6-F1
#
_cell.length_a   1.000
_cell.length_b   1.000
_cell.length_c   1.000
_cell.angle_alpha   90.00
_cell.angle_beta   90.00
_cell.angle_gamma   90.00
#
_symmetry.space_group_name_H-M   'P 1'
#
loop_
_entity.id
_entity.type
_entity.pdbx_description
1 polymer ?
#
loop_
_entity_poly.entity_id
_entity_poly.type
_entity_poly.pdbx_seq_one_letter_code
_entity_poly.pdbx_strand_id
1 'polypeptide(L)'
;MVPRAPSRETLTLLKHTIRPSLAARSQAPCRLLSSTTRSTVLPRTRQAIAYQSLRSAATFAHSQHADAVSIIPTAVDTSSADFKENKRGMDGATENLVNLHTKIAQGGPQKARDKHIQRGKMLVRDRVTALIDPGTPFLELSQMAGYDMYKGEDVPAGGIVTGIGTVNGVQCMIVANDATVKGGTYYPVTVKKHLRAQTIAQENRLPCIYLVDSGGANLPNQADVFPDVNHFGRIFYNQARMSSMGIPQISVVMGPCTAGGAYVPSMSDENIIVENQGHIFLAGPPLVKAATGEIVTAEDLGGGKLHSEISGVTDYLAVDDAHALVLARRSVGNLNWHRNQTVSVQPTYKEPLYDAKELSGIAGTNLRRQIPVHEVIARIVDGSSFAEFKPLYGSTLVTGFAKIYGHPVGIVANNGILFSESSLKGAHFVQLCGKRHIPLIFLQNISGFMVGQDAEKGGIAKNGAKLVTAVSCVDVPKFTVVIGSSAGAGNYGMCGRAYSPRLLFTWPNAKTSVMGAEQLSSVMEAVGKQADPALKARIEHESEATFGSARLWDDGIIPPEHTRRVLGMGLQMACDGQNSGVEKESTWDSIKDVSSKVAKQLVAQYATIDDKGTHVLGGYPGVLYPPYYWWQAGAMFGTLLDYWHYTGDDQYNPLVRDGLIHQFGEKLDLMPANQSKNEGNDDQVFWAFSMIAAAEYKLPDPPPDQPGWLAMTQSVFNQFVTRFNKEVAEGTCGGGMRWQIYPWLNGWTYKNTASNGGLFHLGARLALYTKNETYFKWAEKSFDWMAQSPILPGDGTVNDGTAINSDPQCAKADPTQWTYNYGIMIAGAAYMYNYTNGGQKWETALNQYLDKLDRFYPEDKGSVMVEPCEYNVICDADQESFKAYLARWLGVTIQIAPKLHDKIMPRLTKSAVRAAQTCTGASQHNGGDYQCGMRWYMDGFDGKGGVGPQMTALNIISVLNVDRVKAPIYNSKNGGSSQGNPNLGTGDPASRLTVFEKDITTADKAGAAIVTIIVVALWGYVGYWMIS
;
A
#
# COMPACT_ATOMS: atom_id res chain seq x y z
N MET A 1 -8.55 -21.35 -4.95
CA MET A 1 -8.55 -20.08 -5.70
C MET A 1 -8.42 -18.96 -4.68
N VAL A 2 -7.31 -18.22 -4.75
CA VAL A 2 -6.95 -17.18 -3.77
C VAL A 2 -7.70 -15.89 -4.14
N PRO A 3 -8.42 -15.24 -3.20
CA PRO A 3 -9.29 -14.09 -3.51
C PRO A 3 -8.47 -12.82 -3.80
N ARG A 4 -8.85 -12.09 -4.86
CA ARG A 4 -8.20 -10.85 -5.32
C ARG A 4 -8.58 -9.65 -4.44
N ALA A 5 -7.57 -8.85 -4.08
CA ALA A 5 -7.69 -7.58 -3.34
C ALA A 5 -8.22 -6.41 -4.22
N PRO A 6 -8.56 -5.23 -3.64
CA PRO A 6 -9.40 -4.19 -4.28
C PRO A 6 -8.69 -3.19 -5.21
N SER A 7 -9.50 -2.47 -6.03
CA SER A 7 -9.05 -1.82 -7.28
C SER A 7 -8.32 -0.45 -7.19
N ARG A 8 -7.68 0.12 -8.23
CA ARG A 8 -6.71 1.23 -8.12
C ARG A 8 -7.30 2.62 -7.85
N GLU A 9 -8.60 2.80 -8.11
CA GLU A 9 -9.33 3.97 -7.62
C GLU A 9 -9.32 4.03 -6.09
N THR A 10 -9.21 2.86 -5.43
CA THR A 10 -9.11 2.69 -3.97
C THR A 10 -7.89 3.38 -3.37
N LEU A 11 -6.72 3.22 -3.98
CA LEU A 11 -5.43 3.53 -3.31
C LEU A 11 -4.83 4.87 -3.69
N THR A 12 -5.07 5.36 -4.91
CA THR A 12 -4.58 6.68 -5.35
C THR A 12 -5.16 7.79 -4.49
N LEU A 13 -6.38 7.56 -4.02
CA LEU A 13 -7.24 8.51 -3.35
C LEU A 13 -7.18 8.41 -1.81
N LEU A 14 -6.54 7.35 -1.29
CA LEU A 14 -6.15 7.17 0.12
C LEU A 14 -4.79 7.83 0.46
N LYS A 15 -3.88 7.97 -0.52
CA LYS A 15 -2.52 8.51 -0.32
C LYS A 15 -2.34 9.97 -0.74
N HIS A 16 -3.13 10.49 -1.67
CA HIS A 16 -2.96 11.84 -2.22
C HIS A 16 -3.78 12.95 -1.55
N THR A 17 -4.76 12.63 -0.72
CA THR A 17 -5.70 13.57 -0.09
C THR A 17 -5.12 14.39 1.05
N ILE A 18 -3.85 14.15 1.39
CA ILE A 18 -3.10 14.81 2.47
C ILE A 18 -2.05 15.81 1.93
N ARG A 19 -2.38 16.65 0.94
CA ARG A 19 -1.56 17.81 0.54
C ARG A 19 -2.42 18.98 0.04
N PRO A 20 -1.99 20.24 0.28
CA PRO A 20 -2.79 21.43 0.01
C PRO A 20 -2.96 21.66 -1.50
N SER A 21 -4.19 21.87 -1.96
CA SER A 21 -4.46 22.31 -3.33
C SER A 21 -4.18 23.80 -3.47
N LEU A 22 -3.25 24.12 -4.37
CA LEU A 22 -3.10 25.47 -4.92
C LEU A 22 -4.34 25.80 -5.75
N ALA A 23 -4.86 27.01 -5.53
CA ALA A 23 -6.06 27.55 -6.17
C ALA A 23 -6.06 27.39 -7.70
N ALA A 24 -7.12 26.78 -8.22
CA ALA A 24 -7.42 26.75 -9.65
C ALA A 24 -7.81 28.15 -10.12
N ARG A 25 -7.02 28.73 -11.03
CA ARG A 25 -7.41 29.93 -11.78
C ARG A 25 -8.33 29.52 -12.92
N SER A 26 -9.53 30.10 -12.96
CA SER A 26 -10.50 29.97 -14.04
C SER A 26 -9.95 30.49 -15.37
N GLN A 27 -10.09 29.70 -16.43
CA GLN A 27 -10.07 30.20 -17.79
C GLN A 27 -11.47 30.69 -18.17
N ALA A 28 -11.56 31.94 -18.62
CA ALA A 28 -12.69 32.44 -19.42
C ALA A 28 -12.11 33.16 -20.64
N PRO A 29 -12.62 32.91 -21.86
CA PRO A 29 -12.11 33.54 -23.09
C PRO A 29 -13.02 34.69 -23.54
N CYS A 30 -12.45 35.83 -23.99
CA CYS A 30 -13.03 36.59 -25.10
C CYS A 30 -12.15 37.74 -25.64
N ARG A 31 -11.87 37.64 -26.94
CA ARG A 31 -11.87 38.65 -28.03
C ARG A 31 -11.32 40.07 -27.80
N LEU A 32 -10.26 40.34 -28.58
CA LEU A 32 -10.08 41.45 -29.55
C LEU A 32 -10.84 42.77 -29.31
N LEU A 33 -10.09 43.88 -29.25
CA LEU A 33 -10.16 44.95 -30.27
C LEU A 33 -9.00 45.95 -30.14
N SER A 34 -8.54 46.38 -31.30
CA SER A 34 -7.54 47.40 -31.58
C SER A 34 -7.97 48.81 -31.15
N SER A 35 -7.00 49.68 -30.82
CA SER A 35 -6.76 50.92 -31.57
C SER A 35 -5.60 51.74 -31.00
N THR A 36 -4.82 52.26 -31.93
CA THR A 36 -3.76 53.27 -31.84
C THR A 36 -4.22 54.60 -31.23
N THR A 37 -3.33 55.35 -30.57
CA THR A 37 -2.92 56.71 -31.02
C THR A 37 -1.71 57.30 -30.27
N ARG A 38 -0.98 58.10 -31.04
CA ARG A 38 0.25 58.91 -30.82
C ARG A 38 0.30 59.86 -29.60
N SER A 39 1.51 59.95 -29.05
CA SER A 39 2.37 61.16 -28.88
C SER A 39 1.84 62.39 -28.12
N THR A 40 2.61 62.86 -27.13
CA THR A 40 3.29 64.18 -27.16
C THR A 40 4.19 64.38 -25.94
N VAL A 41 5.33 65.03 -26.19
CA VAL A 41 6.34 65.48 -25.24
C VAL A 41 6.12 66.97 -24.98
N LEU A 42 6.31 67.47 -23.75
CA LEU A 42 7.12 68.65 -23.36
C LEU A 42 6.81 69.12 -21.90
N PRO A 43 7.68 69.94 -21.25
CA PRO A 43 8.16 69.68 -19.91
C PRO A 43 7.83 70.81 -18.90
N ARG A 44 8.36 70.65 -17.67
CA ARG A 44 8.99 71.65 -16.76
C ARG A 44 8.43 71.73 -15.32
N THR A 45 9.36 71.39 -14.41
CA THR A 45 9.71 72.03 -13.13
C THR A 45 8.88 71.85 -11.85
N ARG A 46 9.44 70.97 -11.00
CA ARG A 46 9.81 71.13 -9.56
C ARG A 46 8.75 71.58 -8.56
N GLN A 47 8.40 70.67 -7.66
CA GLN A 47 8.48 70.90 -6.22
C GLN A 47 8.73 69.59 -5.47
N ALA A 48 9.62 69.65 -4.48
CA ALA A 48 10.25 68.52 -3.81
C ALA A 48 9.32 67.88 -2.77
N ILE A 49 9.19 66.55 -2.83
CA ILE A 49 8.73 65.72 -1.72
C ILE A 49 9.68 64.53 -1.61
N ALA A 50 10.08 64.24 -0.37
CA ALA A 50 11.07 63.27 0.07
C ALA A 50 11.28 62.05 -0.85
N TYR A 51 12.50 61.90 -1.38
CA TYR A 51 12.93 60.62 -1.94
C TYR A 51 13.15 59.65 -0.77
N GLN A 52 12.11 58.89 -0.43
CA GLN A 52 12.33 57.50 -0.06
C GLN A 52 13.12 56.86 -1.21
N SER A 53 14.28 56.29 -0.88
CA SER A 53 15.04 55.43 -1.80
C SER A 53 14.18 54.20 -2.14
N LEU A 54 13.26 54.35 -3.09
CA LEU A 54 12.69 53.23 -3.82
C LEU A 54 13.84 52.63 -4.62
N ARG A 55 14.37 51.49 -4.16
CA ARG A 55 15.29 50.68 -4.96
C ARG A 55 14.57 50.32 -6.27
N SER A 56 14.94 50.98 -7.36
CA SER A 56 14.55 50.56 -8.71
C SER A 56 15.45 49.42 -9.15
N ALA A 57 15.14 48.19 -8.74
CA ALA A 57 15.54 46.98 -9.47
C ALA A 57 14.97 45.74 -8.76
N ALA A 58 13.72 45.39 -9.08
CA ALA A 58 13.42 43.98 -9.23
C ALA A 58 13.81 43.62 -10.67
N THR A 59 15.10 43.34 -10.92
CA THR A 59 15.51 42.76 -12.20
C THR A 59 14.94 41.35 -12.26
N PHE A 60 14.02 41.13 -13.19
CA PHE A 60 13.47 39.80 -13.46
C PHE A 60 14.64 38.88 -13.87
N ALA A 61 14.99 37.92 -13.01
CA ALA A 61 15.96 36.90 -13.34
C ALA A 61 15.29 35.87 -14.27
N HIS A 62 15.56 35.98 -15.57
CA HIS A 62 15.02 35.06 -16.57
C HIS A 62 15.55 33.64 -16.33
N SER A 63 14.73 32.61 -16.56
CA SER A 63 15.11 31.19 -16.38
C SER A 63 16.38 30.80 -17.15
N GLN A 64 16.60 31.43 -18.31
CA GLN A 64 17.82 31.27 -19.11
C GLN A 64 19.12 31.61 -18.34
N HIS A 65 19.09 32.52 -17.37
CA HIS A 65 20.27 32.81 -16.55
C HIS A 65 20.58 31.68 -15.57
N ALA A 66 19.56 31.01 -15.02
CA ALA A 66 19.76 29.84 -14.16
C ALA A 66 20.33 28.66 -14.95
N ASP A 67 19.85 28.46 -16.18
CA ASP A 67 20.39 27.44 -17.09
C ASP A 67 21.85 27.75 -17.46
N ALA A 68 22.16 29.00 -17.81
CA ALA A 68 23.51 29.40 -18.23
C ALA A 68 24.57 29.18 -17.14
N VAL A 69 24.25 29.45 -15.87
CA VAL A 69 25.17 29.25 -14.73
C VAL A 69 25.38 27.76 -14.41
N SER A 70 24.49 26.89 -14.88
CA SER A 70 24.56 25.45 -14.64
C SER A 70 25.36 24.69 -15.71
N ILE A 71 25.73 25.32 -16.83
CA ILE A 71 26.50 24.68 -17.89
C ILE A 71 27.93 24.41 -17.40
N ILE A 72 28.38 23.15 -17.48
CA ILE A 72 29.77 22.78 -17.18
C ILE A 72 30.66 23.20 -18.37
N PRO A 73 31.62 24.12 -18.20
CA PRO A 73 32.65 24.35 -19.20
C PRO A 73 33.65 23.19 -19.21
N THR A 74 34.03 22.69 -20.39
CA THR A 74 35.08 21.67 -20.49
C THR A 74 36.47 22.31 -20.45
N ALA A 75 37.40 21.67 -19.75
CA ALA A 75 38.82 21.97 -19.75
C ALA A 75 39.63 20.89 -20.50
N VAL A 76 38.96 19.93 -21.14
CA VAL A 76 39.61 18.80 -21.82
C VAL A 76 40.23 19.26 -23.13
N ASP A 77 41.55 19.13 -23.24
CA ASP A 77 42.29 19.24 -24.49
C ASP A 77 42.49 17.84 -25.10
N THR A 78 41.72 17.54 -26.15
CA THR A 78 41.79 16.25 -26.86
C THR A 78 43.09 16.05 -27.65
N SER A 79 43.87 17.12 -27.86
CA SER A 79 45.17 17.07 -28.52
C SER A 79 46.34 16.75 -27.58
N SER A 80 46.12 16.86 -26.26
CA SER A 80 47.12 16.63 -25.23
C SER A 80 47.67 15.19 -25.22
N ALA A 81 48.90 15.02 -24.76
CA ALA A 81 49.55 13.71 -24.66
C ALA A 81 48.80 12.78 -23.69
N ASP A 82 48.37 13.31 -22.54
CA ASP A 82 47.64 12.55 -21.51
C ASP A 82 46.29 12.03 -22.04
N PHE A 83 45.53 12.86 -22.75
CA PHE A 83 44.26 12.43 -23.35
C PHE A 83 44.48 11.31 -24.38
N LYS A 84 45.49 11.44 -25.24
CA LYS A 84 45.83 10.42 -26.25
C LYS A 84 46.30 9.12 -25.63
N GLU A 85 47.05 9.17 -24.53
CA GLU A 85 47.49 7.99 -23.78
C GLU A 85 46.30 7.29 -23.12
N ASN A 86 45.48 8.03 -22.37
CA ASN A 86 44.26 7.52 -21.73
C ASN A 86 43.34 6.88 -22.76
N LYS A 87 43.10 7.58 -23.89
CA LYS A 87 42.26 7.10 -24.98
C LYS A 87 42.78 5.78 -25.55
N ARG A 88 44.08 5.68 -25.83
CA ARG A 88 44.70 4.44 -26.33
C ARG A 88 44.50 3.27 -25.35
N GLY A 89 44.70 3.51 -24.05
CA GLY A 89 44.51 2.49 -23.03
C GLY A 89 43.06 2.02 -22.93
N MET A 90 42.12 2.95 -22.89
CA MET A 90 40.69 2.63 -22.80
C MET A 90 40.14 1.99 -24.09
N ASP A 91 40.55 2.48 -25.26
CA ASP A 91 40.15 1.92 -26.54
C ASP A 91 40.63 0.46 -26.66
N GLY A 92 41.86 0.16 -26.22
CA GLY A 92 42.36 -1.23 -26.16
C GLY A 92 41.60 -2.12 -25.17
N ALA A 93 41.25 -1.60 -23.99
CA ALA A 93 40.40 -2.33 -23.03
C ALA A 93 38.99 -2.60 -23.58
N THR A 94 38.43 -1.63 -24.30
CA THR A 94 37.12 -1.73 -24.94
C THR A 94 37.14 -2.70 -26.12
N GLU A 95 38.19 -2.70 -26.94
CA GLU A 95 38.38 -3.66 -28.04
C GLU A 95 38.48 -5.10 -27.51
N ASN A 96 39.25 -5.32 -26.43
CA ASN A 96 39.31 -6.62 -25.76
C ASN A 96 37.94 -7.08 -25.26
N LEU A 97 37.17 -6.16 -24.68
CA LEU A 97 35.80 -6.43 -24.24
C LEU A 97 34.90 -6.82 -25.41
N VAL A 98 34.95 -6.08 -26.53
CA VAL A 98 34.16 -6.35 -27.74
C VAL A 98 34.51 -7.71 -28.34
N ASN A 99 35.80 -8.06 -28.41
CA ASN A 99 36.27 -9.35 -28.90
C ASN A 99 35.77 -10.50 -28.00
N LEU A 100 35.87 -10.33 -26.68
CA LEU A 100 35.38 -11.32 -25.73
C LEU A 100 33.86 -11.48 -25.81
N HIS A 101 33.13 -10.36 -25.88
CA HIS A 101 31.68 -10.37 -26.05
C HIS A 101 31.28 -11.06 -27.36
N THR A 102 31.99 -10.81 -28.46
CA THR A 102 31.75 -11.46 -29.75
C THR A 102 31.95 -12.97 -29.65
N LYS A 103 32.99 -13.43 -28.94
CA LYS A 103 33.20 -14.86 -28.67
C LYS A 103 32.09 -15.45 -27.80
N ILE A 104 31.64 -14.77 -26.76
CA ILE A 104 30.57 -15.25 -25.87
C ILE A 104 29.22 -15.27 -26.59
N ALA A 105 28.94 -14.27 -27.43
CA ALA A 105 27.70 -14.15 -28.17
C ALA A 105 27.46 -15.32 -29.14
N GLN A 106 28.53 -16.04 -29.51
CA GLN A 106 28.45 -17.25 -30.31
C GLN A 106 27.71 -18.40 -29.61
N GLY A 107 27.64 -18.41 -28.27
CA GLY A 107 27.03 -19.51 -27.50
C GLY A 107 27.95 -20.73 -27.42
N GLY A 108 27.37 -21.92 -27.51
CA GLY A 108 28.12 -23.17 -27.44
C GLY A 108 29.03 -23.45 -28.65
N PRO A 109 29.80 -24.55 -28.62
CA PRO A 109 30.70 -24.93 -29.71
C PRO A 109 29.98 -25.08 -31.05
N GLN A 110 30.66 -24.82 -32.17
CA GLN A 110 30.08 -24.89 -33.54
C GLN A 110 29.23 -26.15 -33.77
N LYS A 111 29.76 -27.33 -33.42
CA LYS A 111 29.06 -28.61 -33.55
C LYS A 111 27.71 -28.66 -32.82
N ALA A 112 27.59 -28.02 -31.65
CA ALA A 112 26.33 -27.96 -30.90
C ALA A 112 25.33 -27.03 -31.58
N ARG A 113 25.79 -25.91 -32.16
CA ARG A 113 24.95 -24.96 -32.91
C ARG A 113 24.43 -25.57 -34.21
N ASP A 114 25.30 -26.24 -34.96
CA ASP A 114 24.90 -26.95 -36.19
C ASP A 114 23.83 -28.00 -35.88
N LYS A 115 24.03 -28.77 -34.81
CA LYS A 115 23.04 -29.75 -34.35
C LYS A 115 21.72 -29.11 -33.91
N HIS A 116 21.77 -27.92 -33.32
CA HIS A 116 20.57 -27.16 -32.92
C HIS A 116 19.79 -26.69 -34.16
N ILE A 117 20.47 -26.13 -35.16
CA ILE A 117 19.86 -25.69 -36.43
C ILE A 117 19.34 -26.88 -37.24
N GLN A 118 20.08 -28.00 -37.31
CA GLN A 118 19.64 -29.23 -37.98
C GLN A 118 18.34 -29.81 -37.39
N ARG A 119 18.01 -29.47 -36.15
CA ARG A 119 16.74 -29.84 -35.50
C ARG A 119 15.59 -28.86 -35.82
N GLY A 120 15.79 -27.90 -36.72
CA GLY A 120 14.79 -26.90 -37.09
C GLY A 120 14.63 -25.75 -36.08
N LYS A 121 15.54 -25.63 -35.09
CA LYS A 121 15.43 -24.67 -34.00
C LYS A 121 16.18 -23.37 -34.30
N MET A 122 15.62 -22.24 -33.91
CA MET A 122 16.29 -20.94 -33.93
C MET A 122 17.32 -20.85 -32.79
N LEU A 123 18.45 -20.18 -33.01
CA LEU A 123 19.39 -19.89 -31.93
C LEU A 123 18.79 -18.87 -30.96
N VAL A 124 19.27 -18.87 -29.72
CA VAL A 124 18.70 -18.04 -28.64
C VAL A 124 18.66 -16.54 -28.98
N ARG A 125 19.72 -15.99 -29.58
CA ARG A 125 19.79 -14.57 -29.96
C ARG A 125 18.93 -14.25 -31.18
N ASP A 126 18.75 -15.21 -32.09
CA ASP A 126 17.83 -15.08 -33.21
C ASP A 126 16.38 -15.04 -32.71
N ARG A 127 16.05 -15.87 -31.71
CA ARG A 127 14.73 -15.85 -31.05
C ARG A 127 14.46 -14.50 -30.38
N VAL A 128 15.42 -13.96 -29.63
CA VAL A 128 15.30 -12.62 -29.02
C VAL A 128 15.13 -11.55 -30.10
N THR A 129 15.93 -11.59 -31.16
CA THR A 129 15.86 -10.62 -32.28
C THR A 129 14.50 -10.66 -32.98
N ALA A 130 13.94 -11.85 -33.19
CA ALA A 130 12.62 -12.00 -33.80
C ALA A 130 11.46 -11.64 -32.85
N LEU A 131 11.68 -11.71 -31.53
CA LEU A 131 10.68 -11.36 -30.51
C LEU A 131 10.50 -9.85 -30.37
N ILE A 132 11.61 -9.09 -30.33
CA ILE A 132 11.58 -7.65 -30.07
C ILE A 132 11.08 -6.84 -31.26
N ASP A 133 10.57 -5.65 -31.00
CA ASP A 133 10.05 -4.74 -32.02
C ASP A 133 11.18 -4.21 -32.92
N PRO A 134 10.99 -4.22 -34.27
CA PRO A 134 11.97 -3.70 -35.20
C PRO A 134 12.38 -2.26 -34.88
N GLY A 135 13.69 -1.99 -34.90
CA GLY A 135 14.25 -0.66 -34.64
C GLY A 135 14.35 -0.29 -33.16
N THR A 136 13.93 -1.16 -32.23
CA THR A 136 14.08 -0.92 -30.79
C THR A 136 15.37 -1.54 -30.24
N PRO A 137 15.98 -0.96 -29.19
CA PRO A 137 17.18 -1.52 -28.59
C PRO A 137 16.85 -2.73 -27.69
N PHE A 138 17.81 -3.66 -27.60
CA PHE A 138 17.85 -4.69 -26.56
C PHE A 138 18.98 -4.40 -25.58
N LEU A 139 18.63 -4.16 -24.31
CA LEU A 139 19.60 -4.01 -23.23
C LEU A 139 19.89 -5.39 -22.65
N GLU A 140 20.93 -6.05 -23.18
CA GLU A 140 21.40 -7.32 -22.65
C GLU A 140 22.11 -7.13 -21.30
N LEU A 141 21.91 -8.08 -20.38
CA LEU A 141 22.41 -8.05 -19.02
C LEU A 141 23.43 -9.17 -18.76
N SER A 142 24.48 -8.83 -18.01
CA SER A 142 25.52 -9.73 -17.51
C SER A 142 26.06 -10.65 -18.62
N GLN A 143 26.52 -10.08 -19.74
CA GLN A 143 26.99 -10.87 -20.89
C GLN A 143 28.17 -11.77 -20.52
N MET A 144 29.01 -11.33 -19.58
CA MET A 144 30.21 -12.07 -19.14
C MET A 144 29.93 -13.19 -18.14
N ALA A 145 28.68 -13.41 -17.72
CA ALA A 145 28.36 -14.43 -16.72
C ALA A 145 29.00 -15.79 -17.05
N GLY A 146 29.64 -16.41 -16.07
CA GLY A 146 30.31 -17.71 -16.21
C GLY A 146 31.67 -17.70 -16.90
N TYR A 147 32.14 -16.54 -17.39
CA TYR A 147 33.48 -16.42 -18.00
C TYR A 147 34.58 -16.78 -16.99
N ASP A 148 35.42 -17.74 -17.37
CA ASP A 148 36.56 -18.24 -16.57
C ASP A 148 36.20 -18.62 -15.11
N MET A 149 34.99 -19.17 -14.92
CA MET A 149 34.52 -19.60 -13.59
C MET A 149 34.61 -21.11 -13.37
N TYR A 150 34.41 -21.91 -14.42
CA TYR A 150 34.31 -23.37 -14.32
C TYR A 150 35.52 -24.02 -15.01
N LYS A 151 36.39 -24.64 -14.21
CA LYS A 151 37.65 -25.20 -14.70
C LYS A 151 37.40 -26.27 -15.76
N GLY A 152 37.88 -26.04 -16.98
CA GLY A 152 37.75 -26.97 -18.11
C GLY A 152 36.38 -26.95 -18.79
N GLU A 153 35.48 -26.05 -18.40
CA GLU A 153 34.14 -25.95 -18.97
C GLU A 153 33.80 -24.49 -19.33
N ASP A 154 33.60 -24.23 -20.62
CA ASP A 154 33.07 -22.95 -21.07
C ASP A 154 31.54 -22.92 -20.91
N VAL A 155 31.05 -21.89 -20.21
CA VAL A 155 29.63 -21.61 -19.97
C VAL A 155 29.33 -20.15 -20.38
N PRO A 156 29.43 -19.81 -21.68
CA PRO A 156 29.29 -18.43 -22.15
C PRO A 156 27.93 -17.84 -21.76
N ALA A 157 27.95 -16.60 -21.28
CA ALA A 157 26.80 -15.86 -20.75
C ALA A 157 26.03 -16.60 -19.63
N GLY A 158 26.63 -17.62 -19.01
CA GLY A 158 25.99 -18.48 -18.03
C GLY A 158 24.96 -19.45 -18.63
N GLY A 159 24.98 -19.69 -19.95
CA GLY A 159 24.00 -20.53 -20.64
C GLY A 159 22.60 -19.92 -20.74
N ILE A 160 22.48 -18.61 -20.50
CA ILE A 160 21.20 -17.88 -20.53
C ILE A 160 21.42 -16.43 -20.99
N VAL A 161 20.62 -15.98 -21.95
CA VAL A 161 20.57 -14.59 -22.39
C VAL A 161 19.43 -13.91 -21.64
N THR A 162 19.74 -12.83 -20.92
CA THR A 162 18.75 -12.03 -20.21
C THR A 162 18.86 -10.58 -20.65
N GLY A 163 17.75 -9.87 -20.70
CA GLY A 163 17.76 -8.46 -21.07
C GLY A 163 16.39 -7.85 -21.21
N ILE A 164 16.38 -6.56 -21.53
CA ILE A 164 15.16 -5.78 -21.64
C ILE A 164 14.99 -5.37 -23.10
N GLY A 165 13.85 -5.75 -23.67
CA GLY A 165 13.48 -5.45 -25.05
C GLY A 165 12.06 -4.92 -25.13
N THR A 166 11.74 -4.21 -26.21
CA THR A 166 10.37 -3.75 -26.46
C THR A 166 9.64 -4.80 -27.28
N VAL A 167 8.45 -5.23 -26.84
CA VAL A 167 7.61 -6.21 -27.52
C VAL A 167 6.19 -5.64 -27.60
N ASN A 168 5.69 -5.42 -28.81
CA ASN A 168 4.38 -4.77 -29.04
C ASN A 168 4.21 -3.45 -28.27
N GLY A 169 5.27 -2.63 -28.24
CA GLY A 169 5.33 -1.34 -27.54
C GLY A 169 5.53 -1.43 -26.03
N VAL A 170 5.71 -2.63 -25.46
CA VAL A 170 5.87 -2.84 -24.02
C VAL A 170 7.31 -3.24 -23.70
N GLN A 171 7.94 -2.61 -22.71
CA GLN A 171 9.25 -3.06 -22.22
C GLN A 171 9.10 -4.33 -21.39
N CYS A 172 9.70 -5.42 -21.84
CA CYS A 172 9.64 -6.73 -21.21
C CYS A 172 11.02 -7.19 -20.76
N MET A 173 11.07 -7.88 -19.60
CA MET A 173 12.22 -8.69 -19.24
C MET A 173 12.17 -9.99 -20.04
N ILE A 174 13.20 -10.27 -20.83
CA ILE A 174 13.33 -11.48 -21.63
C ILE A 174 14.41 -12.35 -21.00
N VAL A 175 14.09 -13.63 -20.78
CA VAL A 175 14.98 -14.64 -20.20
C VAL A 175 14.97 -15.85 -21.13
N ALA A 176 16.08 -16.10 -21.83
CA ALA A 176 16.14 -17.08 -22.90
C ALA A 176 17.31 -18.06 -22.69
N ASN A 177 17.01 -19.36 -22.57
CA ASN A 177 18.05 -20.37 -22.40
C ASN A 177 18.83 -20.60 -23.69
N ASP A 178 20.14 -20.77 -23.58
CA ASP A 178 20.99 -21.19 -24.70
C ASP A 178 21.22 -22.71 -24.65
N ALA A 179 20.38 -23.46 -25.37
CA ALA A 179 20.50 -24.91 -25.44
C ALA A 179 21.82 -25.40 -26.07
N THR A 180 22.55 -24.54 -26.78
CA THR A 180 23.86 -24.89 -27.35
C THR A 180 24.96 -24.94 -26.29
N VAL A 181 24.77 -24.24 -25.16
CA VAL A 181 25.69 -24.22 -24.02
C VAL A 181 25.32 -25.33 -23.05
N LYS A 182 26.06 -26.45 -23.11
CA LYS A 182 25.88 -27.60 -22.20
C LYS A 182 24.42 -28.08 -22.11
N GLY A 183 23.68 -28.01 -23.22
CA GLY A 183 22.26 -28.40 -23.27
C GLY A 183 21.30 -27.43 -22.58
N GLY A 184 21.72 -26.18 -22.33
CA GLY A 184 20.94 -25.18 -21.58
C GLY A 184 20.83 -25.49 -20.09
N THR A 185 21.73 -26.32 -19.54
CA THR A 185 21.66 -26.73 -18.13
C THR A 185 21.99 -25.59 -17.18
N TYR A 186 21.33 -25.55 -16.03
CA TYR A 186 21.54 -24.52 -15.02
C TYR A 186 22.77 -24.80 -14.15
N TYR A 187 23.81 -24.01 -14.35
CA TYR A 187 24.94 -23.87 -13.44
C TYR A 187 24.57 -22.90 -12.29
N PRO A 188 25.36 -22.86 -11.19
CA PRO A 188 25.13 -21.89 -10.12
C PRO A 188 25.02 -20.44 -10.62
N VAL A 189 25.87 -20.06 -11.60
CA VAL A 189 25.82 -18.72 -12.21
C VAL A 189 24.56 -18.49 -13.05
N THR A 190 24.03 -19.54 -13.70
CA THR A 190 22.78 -19.48 -14.48
C THR A 190 21.61 -19.16 -13.58
N VAL A 191 21.52 -19.82 -12.42
CA VAL A 191 20.49 -19.55 -11.41
C VAL A 191 20.59 -18.11 -10.93
N LYS A 192 21.79 -17.68 -10.55
CA LYS A 192 22.04 -16.30 -10.11
C LYS A 192 21.63 -15.27 -11.16
N LYS A 193 21.91 -15.54 -12.44
CA LYS A 193 21.53 -14.66 -13.58
C LYS A 193 20.03 -14.62 -13.81
N HIS A 194 19.35 -15.76 -13.76
CA HIS A 194 17.90 -15.83 -13.86
C HIS A 194 17.25 -15.05 -12.71
N LEU A 195 17.68 -15.29 -11.47
CA LEU A 195 17.14 -14.57 -10.30
C LEU A 195 17.39 -13.06 -10.37
N ARG A 196 18.56 -12.62 -10.85
CA ARG A 196 18.82 -11.19 -11.05
C ARG A 196 17.87 -10.58 -12.09
N ALA A 197 17.62 -11.28 -13.20
CA ALA A 197 16.65 -10.83 -14.20
C ALA A 197 15.24 -10.67 -13.59
N GLN A 198 14.79 -11.62 -12.76
CA GLN A 198 13.52 -11.50 -12.05
C GLN A 198 13.52 -10.39 -11.00
N THR A 199 14.63 -10.14 -10.29
CA THR A 199 14.74 -8.99 -9.38
C THR A 199 14.54 -7.67 -10.14
N ILE A 200 15.22 -7.51 -11.29
CA ILE A 200 15.07 -6.32 -12.14
C ILE A 200 13.63 -6.20 -12.64
N ALA A 201 13.02 -7.31 -13.09
CA ALA A 201 11.63 -7.33 -13.54
C ALA A 201 10.64 -6.96 -12.43
N GLN A 202 10.81 -7.51 -11.22
CA GLN A 202 9.95 -7.23 -10.08
C GLN A 202 10.07 -5.78 -9.62
N GLU A 203 11.29 -5.27 -9.47
CA GLU A 203 11.55 -3.91 -9.00
C GLU A 203 11.03 -2.85 -9.99
N ASN A 204 11.20 -3.10 -11.29
CA ASN A 204 10.79 -2.18 -12.36
C ASN A 204 9.44 -2.55 -12.99
N ARG A 205 8.75 -3.57 -12.45
CA ARG A 205 7.45 -4.07 -12.90
C ARG A 205 7.38 -4.39 -14.41
N LEU A 206 8.39 -5.09 -14.93
CA LEU A 206 8.45 -5.49 -16.34
C LEU A 206 7.77 -6.85 -16.53
N PRO A 207 6.83 -7.01 -17.50
CA PRO A 207 6.35 -8.32 -17.90
C PRO A 207 7.52 -9.24 -18.26
N CYS A 208 7.45 -10.50 -17.84
CA CYS A 208 8.50 -11.48 -18.05
C CYS A 208 8.15 -12.41 -19.22
N ILE A 209 9.08 -12.61 -20.14
CA ILE A 209 8.99 -13.59 -21.22
C ILE A 209 10.12 -14.60 -21.08
N TYR A 210 9.78 -15.84 -20.80
CA TYR A 210 10.72 -16.94 -20.65
C TYR A 210 10.76 -17.79 -21.93
N LEU A 211 11.89 -17.75 -22.66
CA LEU A 211 12.12 -18.64 -23.80
C LEU A 211 12.86 -19.89 -23.29
N VAL A 212 12.07 -20.90 -22.93
CA VAL A 212 12.52 -22.08 -22.19
C VAL A 212 13.05 -23.16 -23.13
N ASP A 213 14.30 -23.54 -22.92
CA ASP A 213 15.01 -24.55 -23.70
C ASP A 213 16.19 -25.12 -22.89
N SER A 214 15.88 -25.92 -21.86
CA SER A 214 16.85 -26.33 -20.84
C SER A 214 16.75 -27.81 -20.48
N GLY A 215 17.89 -28.50 -20.54
CA GLY A 215 18.03 -29.90 -20.11
C GLY A 215 17.96 -30.14 -18.59
N GLY A 216 17.69 -29.12 -17.78
CA GLY A 216 17.59 -29.23 -16.31
C GLY A 216 18.79 -28.63 -15.56
N ALA A 217 19.05 -29.10 -14.34
CA ALA A 217 20.15 -28.62 -13.50
C ALA A 217 21.49 -29.25 -13.89
N ASN A 218 22.59 -28.52 -13.68
CA ASN A 218 23.93 -29.09 -13.74
C ASN A 218 24.16 -30.03 -12.53
N LEU A 219 23.99 -31.33 -12.74
CA LEU A 219 24.03 -32.33 -11.67
C LEU A 219 25.34 -32.35 -10.85
N PRO A 220 26.54 -32.19 -11.44
CA PRO A 220 27.78 -32.13 -10.66
C PRO A 220 27.81 -31.00 -9.62
N ASN A 221 27.17 -29.88 -9.90
CA ASN A 221 27.09 -28.72 -9.00
C ASN A 221 25.71 -28.58 -8.32
N GLN A 222 24.94 -29.67 -8.19
CA GLN A 222 23.55 -29.61 -7.70
C GLN A 222 23.40 -28.95 -6.31
N ALA A 223 24.40 -29.10 -5.44
CA ALA A 223 24.40 -28.52 -4.10
C ALA A 223 24.35 -26.98 -4.13
N ASP A 224 24.93 -26.37 -5.16
CA ASP A 224 24.96 -24.92 -5.39
C ASP A 224 23.89 -24.46 -6.40
N VAL A 225 22.97 -25.35 -6.77
CA VAL A 225 21.88 -25.10 -7.73
C VAL A 225 20.51 -25.34 -7.11
N PHE A 226 20.35 -26.27 -6.17
CA PHE A 226 19.03 -26.73 -5.71
C PHE A 226 18.55 -26.20 -4.34
N PRO A 227 19.30 -26.35 -3.22
CA PRO A 227 18.68 -26.34 -1.89
C PRO A 227 18.44 -24.97 -1.23
N ASP A 228 19.26 -23.95 -1.49
CA ASP A 228 19.28 -22.72 -0.69
C ASP A 228 18.24 -21.67 -1.14
N VAL A 229 18.01 -20.64 -0.33
CA VAL A 229 17.00 -19.59 -0.54
C VAL A 229 17.12 -18.86 -1.88
N ASN A 230 18.33 -18.77 -2.42
CA ASN A 230 18.65 -18.13 -3.71
C ASN A 230 19.04 -19.15 -4.79
N HIS A 231 18.58 -20.39 -4.65
CA HIS A 231 18.79 -21.46 -5.64
C HIS A 231 17.55 -21.63 -6.54
N PHE A 232 17.54 -22.67 -7.38
CA PHE A 232 16.63 -22.84 -8.51
C PHE A 232 15.14 -22.70 -8.15
N GLY A 233 14.72 -23.21 -6.98
CA GLY A 233 13.34 -23.10 -6.49
C GLY A 233 12.85 -21.65 -6.30
N ARG A 234 13.77 -20.69 -6.12
CA ARG A 234 13.43 -19.27 -5.96
C ARG A 234 12.85 -18.66 -7.24
N ILE A 235 13.16 -19.23 -8.40
CA ILE A 235 12.60 -18.81 -9.70
C ILE A 235 11.08 -18.92 -9.66
N PHE A 236 10.55 -20.05 -9.19
CA PHE A 236 9.11 -20.32 -9.12
C PHE A 236 8.42 -19.46 -8.08
N TYR A 237 9.05 -19.28 -6.91
CA TYR A 237 8.55 -18.37 -5.88
C TYR A 237 8.41 -16.94 -6.44
N ASN A 238 9.45 -16.44 -7.13
CA ASN A 238 9.40 -15.10 -7.72
C ASN A 238 8.35 -15.01 -8.83
N GLN A 239 8.20 -16.03 -9.70
CA GLN A 239 7.15 -16.06 -10.72
C GLN A 239 5.75 -15.92 -10.10
N ALA A 240 5.43 -16.74 -9.10
CA ALA A 240 4.14 -16.69 -8.42
C ALA A 240 3.88 -15.33 -7.75
N ARG A 241 4.91 -14.76 -7.10
CA ARG A 241 4.80 -13.43 -6.45
C ARG A 241 4.66 -12.31 -7.46
N MET A 242 5.36 -12.35 -8.59
CA MET A 242 5.23 -11.35 -9.65
C MET A 242 3.85 -11.43 -10.32
N SER A 243 3.37 -12.64 -10.62
CA SER A 243 2.00 -12.85 -11.12
C SER A 243 0.96 -12.30 -10.13
N SER A 244 1.08 -12.59 -8.82
CA SER A 244 0.18 -12.02 -7.81
C SER A 244 0.27 -10.49 -7.67
N MET A 245 1.42 -9.89 -8.06
CA MET A 245 1.60 -8.44 -8.13
C MET A 245 1.06 -7.82 -9.42
N GLY A 246 0.46 -8.61 -10.31
CA GLY A 246 -0.02 -8.19 -11.63
C GLY A 246 1.12 -7.88 -12.60
N ILE A 247 2.26 -8.57 -12.49
CA ILE A 247 3.37 -8.53 -13.45
C ILE A 247 3.28 -9.81 -14.30
N PRO A 248 2.84 -9.73 -15.56
CA PRO A 248 2.56 -10.91 -16.38
C PRO A 248 3.78 -11.81 -16.57
N GLN A 249 3.56 -13.12 -16.47
CA GLN A 249 4.55 -14.17 -16.70
C GLN A 249 4.15 -14.95 -17.97
N ILE A 250 4.94 -14.88 -19.03
CA ILE A 250 4.69 -15.59 -20.29
C ILE A 250 5.83 -16.58 -20.51
N SER A 251 5.50 -17.85 -20.78
CA SER A 251 6.48 -18.87 -21.14
C SER A 251 6.32 -19.36 -22.56
N VAL A 252 7.45 -19.62 -23.22
CA VAL A 252 7.54 -20.20 -24.55
C VAL A 252 8.49 -21.40 -24.49
N VAL A 253 7.93 -22.60 -24.50
CA VAL A 253 8.68 -23.86 -24.41
C VAL A 253 9.10 -24.30 -25.80
N MET A 254 10.38 -24.11 -26.09
CA MET A 254 10.99 -24.31 -27.41
C MET A 254 11.99 -25.48 -27.40
N GLY A 255 11.90 -26.37 -26.42
CA GLY A 255 12.78 -27.52 -26.24
C GLY A 255 12.47 -28.30 -24.96
N PRO A 256 13.41 -29.11 -24.45
CA PRO A 256 13.21 -29.83 -23.20
C PRO A 256 13.01 -28.87 -22.03
N CYS A 257 12.14 -29.27 -21.11
CA CYS A 257 11.81 -28.58 -19.87
C CYS A 257 11.52 -29.63 -18.79
N THR A 258 12.58 -30.16 -18.17
CA THR A 258 12.52 -31.33 -17.29
C THR A 258 12.64 -30.99 -15.81
N ALA A 259 12.01 -31.83 -14.98
CA ALA A 259 12.08 -31.79 -13.52
C ALA A 259 11.71 -30.42 -12.96
N GLY A 260 12.59 -29.78 -12.19
CA GLY A 260 12.32 -28.44 -11.66
C GLY A 260 11.98 -27.43 -12.76
N GLY A 261 12.60 -27.55 -13.95
CA GLY A 261 12.38 -26.63 -15.06
C GLY A 261 10.92 -26.57 -15.49
N ALA A 262 10.18 -27.68 -15.35
CA ALA A 262 8.78 -27.80 -15.73
C ALA A 262 7.86 -26.80 -15.02
N TYR A 263 8.26 -26.27 -13.85
CA TYR A 263 7.49 -25.26 -13.14
C TYR A 263 7.59 -23.86 -13.76
N VAL A 264 8.61 -23.54 -14.57
CA VAL A 264 8.68 -22.26 -15.28
C VAL A 264 7.44 -22.06 -16.17
N PRO A 265 7.13 -22.98 -17.12
CA PRO A 265 5.92 -22.88 -17.92
C PRO A 265 4.65 -23.15 -17.10
N SER A 266 4.65 -24.13 -16.20
CA SER A 266 3.44 -24.51 -15.44
C SER A 266 2.96 -23.44 -14.45
N MET A 267 3.80 -22.46 -14.10
CA MET A 267 3.47 -21.33 -13.22
C MET A 267 3.46 -19.98 -13.94
N SER A 268 3.51 -19.99 -15.27
CA SER A 268 3.30 -18.78 -16.07
C SER A 268 1.81 -18.53 -16.27
N ASP A 269 1.44 -17.26 -16.47
CA ASP A 269 0.04 -16.85 -16.70
C ASP A 269 -0.45 -17.28 -18.08
N GLU A 270 0.44 -17.26 -19.09
CA GLU A 270 0.22 -17.81 -20.43
C GLU A 270 1.43 -18.65 -20.84
N ASN A 271 1.19 -19.83 -21.40
CA ASN A 271 2.19 -20.82 -21.75
C ASN A 271 2.02 -21.34 -23.18
N ILE A 272 3.07 -21.16 -23.99
CA ILE A 272 3.14 -21.54 -25.40
C ILE A 272 4.13 -22.70 -25.53
N ILE A 273 3.79 -23.76 -26.27
CA ILE A 273 4.69 -24.90 -26.52
C ILE A 273 4.83 -25.18 -28.02
N VAL A 274 6.04 -25.49 -28.48
CA VAL A 274 6.29 -25.88 -29.88
C VAL A 274 6.02 -27.38 -30.06
N GLU A 275 5.12 -27.74 -31.00
CA GLU A 275 4.75 -29.11 -31.33
C GLU A 275 5.97 -29.93 -31.78
N ASN A 276 6.07 -31.19 -31.33
CA ASN A 276 7.17 -32.12 -31.67
C ASN A 276 8.58 -31.62 -31.31
N GLN A 277 8.69 -30.61 -30.43
CA GLN A 277 9.96 -29.97 -30.06
C GLN A 277 10.03 -29.60 -28.58
N GLY A 278 8.98 -28.95 -28.07
CA GLY A 278 8.82 -28.60 -26.68
C GLY A 278 8.36 -29.81 -25.87
N HIS A 279 8.98 -30.02 -24.70
CA HIS A 279 8.61 -31.13 -23.82
C HIS A 279 8.61 -30.68 -22.37
N ILE A 280 7.53 -30.92 -21.61
CA ILE A 280 7.41 -30.59 -20.20
C ILE A 280 7.17 -31.87 -19.40
N PHE A 281 8.01 -32.17 -18.41
CA PHE A 281 7.75 -33.31 -17.51
C PHE A 281 8.54 -33.19 -16.21
N LEU A 282 7.96 -33.67 -15.11
CA LEU A 282 8.65 -33.74 -13.81
C LEU A 282 9.74 -34.82 -13.77
N ALA A 283 9.57 -35.89 -14.54
CA ALA A 283 10.56 -36.93 -14.72
C ALA A 283 10.62 -37.25 -16.22
N GLY A 284 11.78 -37.09 -16.85
CA GLY A 284 11.93 -37.44 -18.26
C GLY A 284 11.94 -38.96 -18.50
N PRO A 285 11.85 -39.41 -19.76
CA PRO A 285 11.79 -40.83 -20.09
C PRO A 285 12.87 -41.70 -19.44
N PRO A 286 14.15 -41.27 -19.30
CA PRO A 286 15.16 -42.07 -18.59
C PRO A 286 14.81 -42.31 -17.13
N LEU A 287 14.22 -41.32 -16.45
CA LEU A 287 13.86 -41.41 -15.03
C LEU A 287 12.57 -42.21 -14.84
N VAL A 288 11.59 -42.06 -15.73
CA VAL A 288 10.36 -42.88 -15.74
C VAL A 288 10.72 -44.36 -15.92
N LYS A 289 11.54 -44.67 -16.93
CA LYS A 289 12.03 -46.05 -17.13
C LYS A 289 12.77 -46.60 -15.92
N ALA A 290 13.60 -45.79 -15.28
CA ALA A 290 14.33 -46.22 -14.08
C ALA A 290 13.42 -46.43 -12.85
N ALA A 291 12.35 -45.64 -12.71
CA ALA A 291 11.47 -45.67 -11.54
C ALA A 291 10.33 -46.70 -11.67
N THR A 292 9.74 -46.85 -12.86
CA THR A 292 8.52 -47.66 -13.07
C THR A 292 8.71 -48.80 -14.08
N GLY A 293 9.80 -48.79 -14.86
CA GLY A 293 10.01 -49.71 -15.98
C GLY A 293 9.25 -49.34 -17.26
N GLU A 294 8.42 -48.30 -17.23
CA GLU A 294 7.66 -47.82 -18.39
C GLU A 294 8.59 -47.25 -19.47
N ILE A 295 8.37 -47.65 -20.71
CA ILE A 295 9.09 -47.14 -21.88
C ILE A 295 8.14 -46.25 -22.66
N VAL A 296 8.36 -44.95 -22.56
CA VAL A 296 7.56 -43.90 -23.19
C VAL A 296 8.49 -42.92 -23.91
N THR A 297 8.03 -42.34 -25.02
CA THR A 297 8.82 -41.31 -25.72
C THR A 297 8.70 -39.96 -25.00
N ALA A 298 9.57 -38.99 -25.32
CA ALA A 298 9.45 -37.65 -24.75
C ALA A 298 8.15 -36.94 -25.18
N GLU A 299 7.73 -37.14 -26.43
CA GLU A 299 6.50 -36.56 -26.99
C GLU A 299 5.25 -37.18 -26.34
N ASP A 300 5.22 -38.50 -26.19
CA ASP A 300 4.08 -39.19 -25.56
C ASP A 300 3.97 -38.91 -24.05
N LEU A 301 5.10 -38.64 -23.38
CA LEU A 301 5.12 -38.36 -21.94
C LEU A 301 4.73 -36.93 -21.60
N GLY A 302 5.09 -35.96 -22.42
CA GLY A 302 4.96 -34.53 -22.11
C GLY A 302 5.16 -33.59 -23.29
N GLY A 303 4.78 -34.03 -24.49
CA GLY A 303 4.86 -33.23 -25.71
C GLY A 303 3.79 -32.14 -25.82
N GLY A 304 3.86 -31.38 -26.91
CA GLY A 304 2.99 -30.22 -27.14
C GLY A 304 1.49 -30.56 -27.19
N LYS A 305 1.14 -31.65 -27.88
CA LYS A 305 -0.27 -32.10 -28.00
C LYS A 305 -0.84 -32.55 -26.68
N LEU A 306 -0.10 -33.37 -25.92
CA LEU A 306 -0.54 -33.85 -24.62
C LEU A 306 -0.87 -32.68 -23.69
N HIS A 307 0.00 -31.67 -23.63
CA HIS A 307 -0.22 -30.54 -22.72
C HIS A 307 -1.28 -29.55 -23.19
N SER A 308 -1.50 -29.42 -24.50
CA SER A 308 -2.49 -28.49 -25.06
C SER A 308 -3.89 -29.09 -25.18
N GLU A 309 -4.01 -30.40 -25.39
CA GLU A 309 -5.29 -31.08 -25.66
C GLU A 309 -5.81 -31.88 -24.46
N ILE A 310 -4.92 -32.40 -23.61
CA ILE A 310 -5.29 -33.34 -22.54
C ILE A 310 -5.08 -32.71 -21.17
N SER A 311 -3.84 -32.32 -20.83
CA SER A 311 -3.53 -31.90 -19.46
C SER A 311 -3.85 -30.44 -19.16
N GLY A 312 -3.93 -29.58 -20.18
CA GLY A 312 -4.10 -28.13 -20.03
C GLY A 312 -2.93 -27.43 -19.33
N VAL A 313 -1.71 -27.98 -19.43
CA VAL A 313 -0.51 -27.31 -18.88
C VAL A 313 -0.05 -26.17 -19.80
N THR A 314 -0.36 -26.26 -21.08
CA THR A 314 -0.03 -25.25 -22.11
C THR A 314 -1.31 -24.69 -22.71
N ASP A 315 -1.33 -23.40 -22.98
CA ASP A 315 -2.50 -22.68 -23.49
C ASP A 315 -2.51 -22.59 -25.02
N TYR A 316 -1.32 -22.61 -25.64
CA TYR A 316 -1.17 -22.51 -27.08
C TYR A 316 -0.14 -23.49 -27.64
N LEU A 317 -0.54 -24.21 -28.69
CA LEU A 317 0.33 -25.07 -29.48
C LEU A 317 0.86 -24.31 -30.70
N ALA A 318 2.18 -24.13 -30.77
CA ALA A 318 2.88 -23.55 -31.90
C ALA A 318 3.44 -24.63 -32.82
N VAL A 319 3.57 -24.35 -34.12
CA VAL A 319 4.07 -25.33 -35.10
C VAL A 319 5.60 -25.30 -35.25
N ASP A 320 6.21 -24.16 -34.94
CA ASP A 320 7.65 -23.94 -34.95
C ASP A 320 8.02 -22.76 -34.03
N ASP A 321 9.33 -22.47 -33.93
CA ASP A 321 9.85 -21.35 -33.14
C ASP A 321 9.28 -20.00 -33.58
N ALA A 322 9.12 -19.76 -34.89
CA ALA A 322 8.66 -18.48 -35.42
C ALA A 322 7.19 -18.22 -35.04
N HIS A 323 6.33 -19.22 -35.19
CA HIS A 323 4.94 -19.15 -34.75
C HIS A 323 4.85 -18.94 -33.24
N ALA A 324 5.68 -19.62 -32.45
CA ALA A 324 5.69 -19.45 -31.00
C ALA A 324 6.01 -18.01 -30.57
N LEU A 325 6.95 -17.35 -31.25
CA LEU A 325 7.28 -15.94 -31.00
C LEU A 325 6.14 -15.01 -31.42
N VAL A 326 5.43 -15.30 -32.51
CA VAL A 326 4.22 -14.55 -32.91
C VAL A 326 3.14 -14.64 -31.82
N LEU A 327 2.92 -15.83 -31.25
CA LEU A 327 1.99 -16.04 -30.15
C LEU A 327 2.43 -15.28 -28.89
N ALA A 328 3.72 -15.31 -28.55
CA ALA A 328 4.25 -14.57 -27.41
C ALA A 328 4.04 -13.05 -27.56
N ARG A 329 4.30 -12.51 -28.75
CA ARG A 329 3.98 -11.12 -29.10
C ARG A 329 2.49 -10.86 -28.93
N ARG A 330 1.62 -11.73 -29.44
CA ARG A 330 0.15 -11.60 -29.30
C ARG A 330 -0.27 -11.55 -27.83
N SER A 331 0.24 -12.43 -26.98
CA SER A 331 -0.01 -12.41 -25.53
C SER A 331 0.39 -11.06 -24.92
N VAL A 332 1.58 -10.54 -25.25
CA VAL A 332 2.00 -9.19 -24.82
C VAL A 332 1.04 -8.10 -25.31
N GLY A 333 0.56 -8.22 -26.55
CA GLY A 333 -0.41 -7.28 -27.14
C GLY A 333 -1.77 -7.24 -26.43
N ASN A 334 -2.12 -8.31 -25.72
CA ASN A 334 -3.39 -8.48 -25.00
C ASN A 334 -3.29 -8.18 -23.49
N LEU A 335 -2.13 -7.80 -22.98
CA LEU A 335 -1.91 -7.59 -21.54
C LEU A 335 -2.72 -6.42 -20.94
N ASN A 336 -3.36 -5.60 -21.77
CA ASN A 336 -3.90 -4.30 -21.37
C ASN A 336 -2.84 -3.47 -20.60
N TRP A 337 -1.57 -3.63 -20.98
CA TRP A 337 -0.46 -2.92 -20.37
C TRP A 337 -0.45 -1.49 -20.90
N HIS A 338 -0.36 -0.50 -20.00
CA HIS A 338 -0.52 0.91 -20.38
C HIS A 338 0.35 1.27 -21.58
N ARG A 339 -0.31 1.45 -22.73
CA ARG A 339 0.22 2.19 -23.88
C ARG A 339 0.10 3.71 -23.67
N ASN A 340 -0.17 4.16 -22.44
CA ASN A 340 -0.36 5.56 -22.07
C ASN A 340 0.97 6.33 -22.07
N GLN A 341 1.57 6.45 -23.24
CA GLN A 341 1.79 7.77 -23.76
C GLN A 341 0.83 7.90 -24.94
N THR A 342 -0.01 8.94 -24.93
CA THR A 342 -0.38 9.60 -26.18
C THR A 342 0.86 9.60 -27.06
N VAL A 343 0.74 9.31 -28.36
CA VAL A 343 1.83 9.64 -29.29
C VAL A 343 2.04 11.16 -29.17
N SER A 344 2.88 11.54 -28.23
CA SER A 344 3.06 12.87 -27.68
C SER A 344 4.51 13.13 -27.94
N VAL A 345 4.77 13.90 -28.98
CA VAL A 345 5.95 14.75 -29.20
C VAL A 345 7.20 14.20 -28.53
N GLN A 346 8.11 13.60 -29.33
CA GLN A 346 9.49 13.26 -28.94
C GLN A 346 9.94 14.17 -27.79
N PRO A 347 10.21 13.65 -26.58
CA PRO A 347 10.50 14.48 -25.43
C PRO A 347 11.62 15.44 -25.83
N THR A 348 11.35 16.74 -25.74
CA THR A 348 12.34 17.76 -26.11
C THR A 348 13.42 17.76 -25.03
N TYR A 349 14.49 17.00 -25.25
CA TYR A 349 15.71 17.05 -24.46
C TYR A 349 16.85 17.65 -25.29
N LYS A 350 17.85 18.20 -24.61
CA LYS A 350 19.06 18.71 -25.26
C LYS A 350 20.13 17.64 -25.20
N GLU A 351 20.83 17.38 -26.30
CA GLU A 351 22.03 16.56 -26.23
C GLU A 351 23.13 17.26 -25.40
N PRO A 352 24.07 16.49 -24.81
CA PRO A 352 25.25 17.06 -24.17
C PRO A 352 26.02 17.94 -25.17
N LEU A 353 26.68 18.98 -24.67
CA LEU A 353 27.49 19.90 -25.50
C LEU A 353 28.80 19.27 -25.98
N TYR A 354 29.26 18.20 -25.31
CA TYR A 354 30.54 17.55 -25.58
C TYR A 354 30.32 16.09 -26.00
N ASP A 355 31.20 15.57 -26.87
CA ASP A 355 31.07 14.21 -27.42
C ASP A 355 31.33 13.16 -26.33
N ALA A 356 30.41 12.20 -26.20
CA ALA A 356 30.54 11.07 -25.28
C ALA A 356 31.77 10.19 -25.59
N LYS A 357 32.26 10.17 -26.84
CA LYS A 357 33.48 9.43 -27.23
C LYS A 357 34.75 9.97 -26.58
N GLU A 358 34.72 11.21 -26.06
CA GLU A 358 35.86 11.79 -25.34
C GLU A 358 36.06 11.14 -23.96
N LEU A 359 35.05 10.44 -23.42
CA LEU A 359 35.15 9.74 -22.13
C LEU A 359 36.32 8.75 -22.08
N SER A 360 36.64 8.10 -23.19
CA SER A 360 37.78 7.19 -23.28
C SER A 360 39.12 7.89 -23.01
N GLY A 361 39.28 9.15 -23.45
CA GLY A 361 40.47 9.96 -23.20
C GLY A 361 40.47 10.66 -21.84
N ILE A 362 39.33 10.74 -21.17
CA ILE A 362 39.20 11.35 -19.84
C ILE A 362 39.57 10.37 -18.73
N ALA A 363 39.09 9.13 -18.81
CA ALA A 363 39.22 8.17 -17.71
C ALA A 363 40.52 7.35 -17.75
N GLY A 364 40.90 6.87 -18.95
CA GLY A 364 42.07 5.99 -19.13
C GLY A 364 42.04 4.70 -18.29
N THR A 365 43.13 3.93 -18.33
CA THR A 365 43.29 2.67 -17.57
C THR A 365 44.17 2.81 -16.33
N ASN A 366 44.89 3.94 -16.20
CA ASN A 366 45.72 4.22 -15.03
C ASN A 366 44.88 4.83 -13.90
N LEU A 367 44.33 3.98 -13.03
CA LEU A 367 43.48 4.39 -11.90
C LEU A 367 44.20 5.20 -10.81
N ARG A 368 45.52 5.41 -10.91
CA ARG A 368 46.24 6.34 -10.02
C ARG A 368 46.05 7.80 -10.45
N ARG A 369 45.66 8.05 -11.71
CA ARG A 369 45.28 9.37 -12.19
C ARG A 369 43.85 9.66 -11.78
N GLN A 370 43.60 10.88 -11.30
CA GLN A 370 42.25 11.31 -10.94
C GLN A 370 41.40 11.48 -12.20
N ILE A 371 40.21 10.89 -12.21
CA ILE A 371 39.22 11.10 -13.27
C ILE A 371 38.46 12.39 -12.92
N PRO A 372 38.50 13.44 -13.77
CA PRO A 372 37.77 14.68 -13.50
C PRO A 372 36.27 14.44 -13.68
N VAL A 373 35.57 14.24 -12.56
CA VAL A 373 34.19 13.71 -12.60
C VAL A 373 33.17 14.67 -13.23
N HIS A 374 33.42 15.98 -13.14
CA HIS A 374 32.60 16.98 -13.84
C HIS A 374 32.65 16.81 -15.36
N GLU A 375 33.78 16.40 -15.92
CA GLU A 375 33.92 16.12 -17.37
C GLU A 375 33.13 14.87 -17.78
N VAL A 376 32.99 13.89 -16.88
CA VAL A 376 32.12 12.73 -17.09
C VAL A 376 30.66 13.17 -17.07
N ILE A 377 30.25 13.94 -16.04
CA ILE A 377 28.88 14.46 -15.92
C ILE A 377 28.48 15.28 -17.15
N ALA A 378 29.37 16.18 -17.61
CA ALA A 378 29.12 17.05 -18.75
C ALA A 378 28.82 16.29 -20.06
N ARG A 379 29.27 15.05 -20.20
CA ARG A 379 29.07 14.20 -21.40
C ARG A 379 27.89 13.25 -21.29
N ILE A 380 27.25 13.15 -20.12
CA ILE A 380 26.09 12.25 -19.91
C ILE A 380 24.78 12.99 -19.64
N VAL A 381 24.81 14.26 -19.20
CA VAL A 381 23.61 15.04 -18.88
C VAL A 381 23.17 15.97 -20.00
N ASP A 382 21.86 16.24 -20.06
CA ASP A 382 21.25 17.06 -21.09
C ASP A 382 21.82 18.49 -21.11
N GLY A 383 22.25 18.96 -22.29
CA GLY A 383 22.85 20.29 -22.47
C GLY A 383 24.09 20.55 -21.61
N SER A 384 24.74 19.50 -21.10
CA SER A 384 25.86 19.60 -20.15
C SER A 384 25.54 20.48 -18.92
N SER A 385 24.26 20.54 -18.55
CA SER A 385 23.74 21.37 -17.45
C SER A 385 23.67 20.58 -16.14
N PHE A 386 24.41 21.04 -15.14
CA PHE A 386 24.51 20.43 -13.82
C PHE A 386 24.40 21.50 -12.72
N ALA A 387 23.30 21.46 -11.97
CA ALA A 387 23.09 22.34 -10.83
C ALA A 387 23.77 21.74 -9.59
N GLU A 388 25.04 22.05 -9.39
CA GLU A 388 25.85 21.50 -8.30
C GLU A 388 25.35 21.96 -6.92
N PHE A 389 25.17 20.99 -6.02
CA PHE A 389 24.79 21.20 -4.63
C PHE A 389 26.04 21.23 -3.76
N LYS A 390 26.17 22.28 -2.93
CA LYS A 390 27.31 22.48 -2.02
C LYS A 390 28.69 22.30 -2.72
N PRO A 391 29.00 23.04 -3.80
CA PRO A 391 30.28 22.89 -4.51
C PRO A 391 31.49 23.16 -3.60
N LEU A 392 31.35 24.05 -2.61
CA LEU A 392 32.44 24.48 -1.71
C LEU A 392 32.55 23.67 -0.40
N TYR A 393 31.77 22.60 -0.22
CA TYR A 393 31.78 21.79 1.00
C TYR A 393 31.85 20.30 0.65
N GLY A 394 32.79 19.55 1.26
CA GLY A 394 32.98 18.12 0.95
C GLY A 394 33.25 17.88 -0.54
N SER A 395 34.21 18.63 -1.12
CA SER A 395 34.48 18.68 -2.57
C SER A 395 34.97 17.35 -3.19
N THR A 396 35.35 16.38 -2.37
CA THR A 396 35.68 15.02 -2.84
C THR A 396 34.45 14.18 -3.18
N LEU A 397 33.25 14.68 -2.91
CA LEU A 397 31.98 14.12 -3.39
C LEU A 397 31.17 15.22 -4.09
N VAL A 398 31.05 15.10 -5.40
CA VAL A 398 30.26 15.99 -6.24
C VAL A 398 28.81 15.53 -6.18
N THR A 399 27.89 16.44 -5.86
CA THR A 399 26.45 16.15 -5.86
C THR A 399 25.69 17.27 -6.54
N GLY A 400 24.60 16.96 -7.24
CA GLY A 400 23.83 17.99 -7.95
C GLY A 400 22.70 17.43 -8.80
N PHE A 401 21.86 18.32 -9.29
CA PHE A 401 20.69 17.98 -10.11
C PHE A 401 21.01 18.12 -11.59
N ALA A 402 20.50 17.21 -12.40
CA ALA A 402 20.62 17.23 -13.85
C ALA A 402 19.38 16.62 -14.52
N LYS A 403 19.43 16.51 -15.85
CA LYS A 403 18.49 15.71 -16.63
C LYS A 403 19.23 14.74 -17.55
N ILE A 404 18.65 13.58 -17.80
CA ILE A 404 19.11 12.62 -18.82
C ILE A 404 17.89 12.19 -19.63
N TYR A 405 17.90 12.45 -20.95
CA TYR A 405 16.75 12.25 -21.84
C TYR A 405 15.46 12.89 -21.30
N GLY A 406 15.59 14.07 -20.69
CA GLY A 406 14.47 14.80 -20.08
C GLY A 406 14.10 14.37 -18.65
N HIS A 407 14.53 13.18 -18.20
CA HIS A 407 14.24 12.71 -16.84
C HIS A 407 15.07 13.48 -15.80
N PRO A 408 14.46 14.06 -14.76
CA PRO A 408 15.21 14.70 -13.67
C PRO A 408 15.97 13.65 -12.86
N VAL A 409 17.24 13.93 -12.55
CA VAL A 409 18.11 13.02 -11.79
C VAL A 409 18.94 13.78 -10.77
N GLY A 410 19.25 13.12 -9.66
CA GLY A 410 20.28 13.55 -8.70
C GLY A 410 21.53 12.72 -8.91
N ILE A 411 22.67 13.36 -9.12
CA ILE A 411 23.96 12.68 -9.33
C ILE A 411 24.79 12.78 -8.06
N VAL A 412 25.42 11.67 -7.67
CA VAL A 412 26.37 11.55 -6.56
C VAL A 412 27.63 10.89 -7.09
N ALA A 413 28.73 11.63 -7.16
CA ALA A 413 29.90 11.23 -7.95
C ALA A 413 31.20 11.48 -7.19
N ASN A 414 32.08 10.48 -7.15
CA ASN A 414 33.35 10.62 -6.44
C ASN A 414 34.33 11.52 -7.20
N ASN A 415 35.03 12.37 -6.44
CA ASN A 415 36.13 13.21 -6.93
C ASN A 415 37.34 13.10 -5.98
N GLY A 416 37.54 11.93 -5.38
CA GLY A 416 38.57 11.66 -4.37
C GLY A 416 38.07 10.74 -3.25
N ILE A 417 38.87 10.62 -2.18
CA ILE A 417 38.52 9.86 -0.98
C ILE A 417 37.37 10.51 -0.20
N LEU A 418 36.60 9.71 0.55
CA LEU A 418 35.49 10.24 1.35
C LEU A 418 35.97 10.77 2.71
N PHE A 419 35.65 12.03 2.99
CA PHE A 419 35.77 12.65 4.31
C PHE A 419 34.42 12.69 5.04
N SER A 420 34.44 13.11 6.31
CA SER A 420 33.23 13.35 7.12
C SER A 420 32.26 14.32 6.43
N GLU A 421 32.79 15.41 5.90
CA GLU A 421 32.06 16.47 5.21
C GLU A 421 31.41 15.94 3.94
N SER A 422 32.15 15.15 3.16
CA SER A 422 31.66 14.49 1.95
C SER A 422 30.49 13.55 2.26
N SER A 423 30.59 12.80 3.36
CA SER A 423 29.54 11.87 3.80
C SER A 423 28.28 12.61 4.26
N LEU A 424 28.43 13.70 5.02
CA LEU A 424 27.31 14.54 5.45
C LEU A 424 26.63 15.24 4.26
N LYS A 425 27.42 15.71 3.29
CA LYS A 425 26.90 16.28 2.03
C LYS A 425 26.10 15.25 1.24
N GLY A 426 26.66 14.05 1.05
CA GLY A 426 26.02 12.95 0.34
C GLY A 426 24.71 12.53 1.01
N ALA A 427 24.72 12.33 2.34
CA ALA A 427 23.53 11.96 3.10
C ALA A 427 22.40 12.99 2.94
N HIS A 428 22.70 14.28 3.10
CA HIS A 428 21.72 15.35 2.92
C HIS A 428 21.18 15.38 1.48
N PHE A 429 22.05 15.25 0.47
CA PHE A 429 21.62 15.29 -0.92
C PHE A 429 20.74 14.09 -1.31
N VAL A 430 21.09 12.89 -0.85
CA VAL A 430 20.30 11.66 -1.06
C VAL A 430 18.93 11.80 -0.41
N GLN A 431 18.85 12.30 0.83
CA GLN A 431 17.57 12.57 1.50
C GLN A 431 16.73 13.61 0.76
N LEU A 432 17.37 14.65 0.18
CA LEU A 432 16.69 15.67 -0.61
C LEU A 432 16.09 15.09 -1.89
N CYS A 433 16.82 14.22 -2.59
CA CYS A 433 16.31 13.50 -3.76
C CYS A 433 15.15 12.58 -3.38
N GLY A 434 15.27 11.87 -2.25
CA GLY A 434 14.18 11.07 -1.67
C GLY A 434 12.90 11.87 -1.43
N LYS A 435 13.00 13.01 -0.76
CA LYS A 435 11.86 13.90 -0.48
C LYS A 435 11.19 14.44 -1.75
N ARG A 436 11.96 14.57 -2.84
CA ARG A 436 11.51 15.10 -4.13
C ARG A 436 11.14 14.01 -5.13
N HIS A 437 11.27 12.73 -4.77
CA HIS A 437 11.09 11.58 -5.67
C HIS A 437 11.95 11.66 -6.95
N ILE A 438 13.19 12.12 -6.81
CA ILE A 438 14.15 12.23 -7.91
C ILE A 438 15.04 10.97 -7.92
N PRO A 439 15.12 10.22 -9.03
CA PRO A 439 16.06 9.11 -9.20
C PRO A 439 17.52 9.51 -8.95
N LEU A 440 18.30 8.60 -8.39
CA LEU A 440 19.71 8.82 -8.05
C LEU A 440 20.64 8.06 -9.00
N ILE A 441 21.71 8.72 -9.42
CA ILE A 441 22.81 8.15 -10.21
C ILE A 441 24.09 8.25 -9.41
N PHE A 442 24.74 7.12 -9.17
CA PHE A 442 26.02 7.01 -8.49
C PHE A 442 27.13 6.76 -9.51
N LEU A 443 28.14 7.63 -9.53
CA LEU A 443 29.36 7.44 -10.34
C LEU A 443 30.50 7.07 -9.40
N GLN A 444 30.87 5.79 -9.37
CA GLN A 444 31.85 5.26 -8.43
C GLN A 444 33.28 5.39 -8.97
N ASN A 445 34.09 6.15 -8.24
CA ASN A 445 35.55 6.17 -8.38
C ASN A 445 36.16 6.44 -7.00
N ILE A 446 36.11 5.43 -6.13
CA ILE A 446 36.40 5.54 -4.71
C ILE A 446 37.40 4.48 -4.25
N SER A 447 38.50 4.94 -3.66
CA SER A 447 39.52 4.09 -3.03
C SER A 447 39.28 3.84 -1.53
N GLY A 448 38.36 4.61 -0.91
CA GLY A 448 37.96 4.43 0.49
C GLY A 448 37.67 5.74 1.22
N PHE A 449 37.55 5.65 2.55
CA PHE A 449 37.43 6.79 3.44
C PHE A 449 38.82 7.28 3.89
N MET A 450 38.90 8.53 4.34
CA MET A 450 40.10 9.01 5.03
C MET A 450 40.36 8.17 6.29
N VAL A 451 41.63 7.89 6.57
CA VAL A 451 42.06 7.13 7.75
C VAL A 451 42.95 7.96 8.65
N GLY A 452 43.03 7.62 9.94
CA GLY A 452 43.91 8.28 10.91
C GLY A 452 43.19 8.75 12.15
N GLN A 453 43.95 9.04 13.21
CA GLN A 453 43.39 9.35 14.53
C GLN A 453 42.44 10.56 14.51
N ASP A 454 42.76 11.60 13.74
CA ASP A 454 41.92 12.81 13.66
C ASP A 454 40.62 12.57 12.90
N ALA A 455 40.65 11.74 11.85
CA ALA A 455 39.45 11.35 11.12
C ALA A 455 38.48 10.56 12.03
N GLU A 456 39.02 9.64 12.84
CA GLU A 456 38.24 8.88 13.80
C GLU A 456 37.68 9.76 14.93
N LYS A 457 38.49 10.64 15.53
CA LYS A 457 38.03 11.63 16.53
C LYS A 457 36.94 12.56 15.96
N GLY A 458 37.07 12.97 14.70
CA GLY A 458 36.07 13.74 13.97
C GLY A 458 34.77 12.97 13.66
N GLY A 459 34.74 11.66 13.94
CA GLY A 459 33.57 10.81 13.78
C GLY A 459 33.32 10.38 12.34
N ILE A 460 34.36 10.09 11.57
CA ILE A 460 34.22 9.65 10.18
C ILE A 460 33.33 8.40 10.04
N ALA A 461 33.42 7.46 10.99
CA ALA A 461 32.56 6.28 11.03
C ALA A 461 31.06 6.63 11.12
N LYS A 462 30.66 7.49 12.07
CA LYS A 462 29.24 7.90 12.23
C LYS A 462 28.76 8.77 11.07
N ASN A 463 29.66 9.53 10.43
CA ASN A 463 29.30 10.38 9.30
C ASN A 463 29.16 9.55 8.02
N GLY A 464 30.05 8.58 7.78
CA GLY A 464 29.90 7.57 6.74
C GLY A 464 28.62 6.74 6.92
N ALA A 465 28.30 6.35 8.16
CA ALA A 465 27.06 5.63 8.47
C ALA A 465 25.81 6.42 8.04
N LYS A 466 25.76 7.76 8.20
CA LYS A 466 24.62 8.57 7.74
C LYS A 466 24.43 8.48 6.22
N LEU A 467 25.51 8.47 5.45
CA LEU A 467 25.45 8.30 4.00
C LEU A 467 24.90 6.92 3.65
N VAL A 468 25.45 5.87 4.27
CA VAL A 468 24.99 4.49 4.06
C VAL A 468 23.52 4.34 4.44
N THR A 469 23.08 4.87 5.58
CA THR A 469 21.66 4.88 5.98
C THR A 469 20.79 5.60 4.94
N ALA A 470 21.21 6.76 4.45
CA ALA A 470 20.45 7.49 3.44
C ALA A 470 20.32 6.68 2.13
N VAL A 471 21.41 6.06 1.66
CA VAL A 471 21.42 5.23 0.45
C VAL A 471 20.54 3.99 0.61
N SER A 472 20.58 3.34 1.78
CA SER A 472 19.76 2.16 2.07
C SER A 472 18.27 2.47 2.14
N CYS A 473 17.89 3.55 2.82
CA CYS A 473 16.49 3.82 3.16
C CYS A 473 15.73 4.65 2.13
N VAL A 474 16.41 5.32 1.18
CA VAL A 474 15.72 6.14 0.18
C VAL A 474 14.96 5.27 -0.83
N ASP A 475 13.66 5.51 -0.95
CA ASP A 475 12.75 4.81 -1.86
C ASP A 475 12.57 5.57 -3.18
N VAL A 476 13.68 5.70 -3.92
CA VAL A 476 13.71 6.20 -5.31
C VAL A 476 14.55 5.24 -6.16
N PRO A 477 14.35 5.19 -7.49
CA PRO A 477 15.23 4.42 -8.37
C PRO A 477 16.70 4.87 -8.21
N LYS A 478 17.60 3.90 -8.00
CA LYS A 478 19.04 4.11 -7.86
C LYS A 478 19.75 3.40 -8.99
N PHE A 479 20.69 4.07 -9.64
CA PHE A 479 21.53 3.51 -10.71
C PHE A 479 22.99 3.75 -10.37
N THR A 480 23.83 2.76 -10.63
CA THR A 480 25.26 2.84 -10.30
C THR A 480 26.09 2.57 -11.55
N VAL A 481 27.11 3.39 -11.78
CA VAL A 481 28.13 3.16 -12.81
C VAL A 481 29.49 3.23 -12.14
N VAL A 482 30.24 2.13 -12.18
CA VAL A 482 31.62 2.07 -11.70
C VAL A 482 32.54 2.54 -12.82
N ILE A 483 33.06 3.76 -12.69
CA ILE A 483 33.85 4.44 -13.72
C ILE A 483 35.37 4.35 -13.47
N GLY A 484 35.77 3.84 -12.30
CA GLY A 484 37.16 3.69 -11.88
C GLY A 484 37.30 2.68 -10.75
N SER A 485 37.90 3.09 -9.63
CA SER A 485 38.04 2.20 -8.46
C SER A 485 36.72 2.10 -7.67
N SER A 486 36.40 0.92 -7.14
CA SER A 486 35.35 0.70 -6.15
C SER A 486 35.91 -0.16 -5.03
N ALA A 487 36.48 0.48 -4.01
CA ALA A 487 37.17 -0.20 -2.92
C ALA A 487 36.52 0.03 -1.54
N GLY A 488 36.51 -1.04 -0.74
CA GLY A 488 36.18 -1.02 0.69
C GLY A 488 34.83 -0.39 1.02
N ALA A 489 34.77 0.33 2.15
CA ALA A 489 33.53 0.99 2.59
C ALA A 489 33.02 2.08 1.62
N GLY A 490 33.87 2.55 0.70
CA GLY A 490 33.48 3.49 -0.36
C GLY A 490 32.42 2.90 -1.30
N ASN A 491 32.56 1.61 -1.64
CA ASN A 491 31.55 0.88 -2.42
C ASN A 491 30.17 0.97 -1.76
N TYR A 492 30.12 0.87 -0.43
CA TYR A 492 28.87 0.86 0.34
C TYR A 492 28.19 2.23 0.33
N GLY A 493 28.94 3.29 0.66
CA GLY A 493 28.42 4.65 0.68
C GLY A 493 27.98 5.17 -0.70
N MET A 494 28.46 4.55 -1.77
CA MET A 494 28.15 4.94 -3.15
C MET A 494 27.15 4.00 -3.85
N CYS A 495 26.33 3.26 -3.10
CA CYS A 495 25.30 2.36 -3.64
C CYS A 495 25.87 1.21 -4.51
N GLY A 496 26.85 0.48 -3.97
CA GLY A 496 27.33 -0.77 -4.55
C GLY A 496 26.27 -1.88 -4.56
N ARG A 497 26.64 -3.08 -5.03
CA ARG A 497 25.71 -4.19 -5.31
C ARG A 497 24.79 -4.56 -4.15
N ALA A 498 25.28 -4.47 -2.91
CA ALA A 498 24.52 -4.81 -1.69
C ALA A 498 23.40 -3.80 -1.34
N TYR A 499 23.34 -2.66 -2.01
CA TYR A 499 22.39 -1.56 -1.75
C TYR A 499 21.26 -1.49 -2.79
N SER A 500 21.11 -2.57 -3.55
CA SER A 500 20.06 -2.80 -4.54
C SER A 500 19.81 -1.63 -5.50
N PRO A 501 20.85 -1.15 -6.25
CA PRO A 501 20.58 -0.33 -7.41
C PRO A 501 19.77 -1.12 -8.44
N ARG A 502 18.84 -0.44 -9.13
CA ARG A 502 18.01 -1.03 -10.19
C ARG A 502 18.89 -1.63 -11.28
N LEU A 503 19.94 -0.92 -11.66
CA LEU A 503 21.02 -1.42 -12.52
C LEU A 503 22.36 -0.93 -11.99
N LEU A 504 23.36 -1.80 -12.06
CA LEU A 504 24.76 -1.47 -11.79
C LEU A 504 25.60 -1.87 -13.00
N PHE A 505 26.28 -0.92 -13.63
CA PHE A 505 27.21 -1.20 -14.73
C PHE A 505 28.64 -0.81 -14.37
N THR A 506 29.60 -1.38 -15.08
CA THR A 506 31.02 -1.19 -14.83
C THR A 506 31.72 -0.82 -16.14
N TRP A 507 32.70 0.11 -16.09
CA TRP A 507 33.55 0.42 -17.24
C TRP A 507 34.70 -0.59 -17.41
N PRO A 508 35.32 -0.71 -18.60
CA PRO A 508 36.34 -1.73 -18.85
C PRO A 508 37.61 -1.55 -18.00
N ASN A 509 37.92 -0.31 -17.60
CA ASN A 509 39.07 0.03 -16.76
C ASN A 509 38.83 -0.18 -15.25
N ALA A 510 37.58 -0.36 -14.84
CA ALA A 510 37.19 -0.30 -13.45
C ALA A 510 37.68 -1.51 -12.66
N LYS A 511 37.93 -1.31 -11.37
CA LYS A 511 38.38 -2.35 -10.44
C LYS A 511 37.59 -2.34 -9.16
N THR A 512 37.09 -3.51 -8.76
CA THR A 512 36.27 -3.66 -7.55
C THR A 512 36.93 -4.64 -6.60
N SER A 513 37.24 -4.21 -5.38
CA SER A 513 37.91 -5.06 -4.39
C SER A 513 37.63 -4.59 -2.95
N VAL A 514 37.98 -5.40 -1.97
CA VAL A 514 37.88 -5.01 -0.55
C VAL A 514 38.85 -3.87 -0.20
N MET A 515 40.04 -3.86 -0.82
CA MET A 515 41.03 -2.80 -0.77
C MET A 515 42.01 -2.96 -1.95
N GLY A 516 42.90 -2.00 -2.19
CA GLY A 516 43.88 -2.09 -3.29
C GLY A 516 44.85 -3.25 -3.10
N ALA A 517 45.29 -3.89 -4.20
CA ALA A 517 46.16 -5.07 -4.14
C ALA A 517 47.47 -4.82 -3.37
N GLU A 518 48.07 -3.63 -3.52
CA GLU A 518 49.27 -3.23 -2.76
C GLU A 518 48.98 -3.14 -1.25
N GLN A 519 47.87 -2.52 -0.86
CA GLN A 519 47.47 -2.40 0.54
C GLN A 519 47.19 -3.77 1.17
N LEU A 520 46.48 -4.65 0.46
CA LEU A 520 46.12 -5.97 0.97
C LEU A 520 47.36 -6.87 1.16
N SER A 521 48.31 -6.83 0.21
CA SER A 521 49.59 -7.56 0.35
C SER A 521 50.37 -7.08 1.57
N SER A 522 50.54 -5.76 1.72
CA SER A 522 51.28 -5.19 2.85
C SER A 522 50.63 -5.48 4.20
N VAL A 523 49.30 -5.49 4.29
CA VAL A 523 48.58 -5.87 5.52
C VAL A 523 48.76 -7.35 5.84
N MET A 524 48.69 -8.23 4.84
CA MET A 524 48.89 -9.67 5.02
C MET A 524 50.33 -10.03 5.46
N GLU A 525 51.32 -9.30 4.95
CA GLU A 525 52.71 -9.37 5.39
C GLU A 525 52.86 -8.90 6.85
N ALA A 526 52.24 -7.77 7.22
CA ALA A 526 52.32 -7.21 8.56
C ALA A 526 51.68 -8.10 9.65
N VAL A 527 50.64 -8.89 9.32
CA VAL A 527 49.99 -9.83 10.25
C VAL A 527 50.67 -11.21 10.33
N GLY A 528 51.89 -11.35 9.79
CA GLY A 528 52.76 -12.50 10.04
C GLY A 528 52.45 -13.77 9.24
N LYS A 529 51.71 -13.66 8.12
CA LYS A 529 51.62 -14.77 7.15
C LYS A 529 52.80 -14.68 6.17
N GLN A 530 53.40 -15.83 5.82
CA GLN A 530 54.40 -15.89 4.74
C GLN A 530 53.82 -15.21 3.49
N ALA A 531 54.54 -14.22 2.94
CA ALA A 531 54.11 -13.47 1.78
C ALA A 531 54.03 -14.43 0.58
N ASP A 532 52.81 -14.84 0.21
CA ASP A 532 52.57 -15.57 -1.03
C ASP A 532 52.86 -14.61 -2.19
N PRO A 533 53.93 -14.82 -2.98
CA PRO A 533 54.29 -13.91 -4.06
C PRO A 533 53.22 -13.86 -5.16
N ALA A 534 52.32 -14.84 -5.24
CA ALA A 534 51.20 -14.86 -6.19
C ALA A 534 49.97 -14.11 -5.68
N LEU A 535 49.90 -13.74 -4.39
CA LEU A 535 48.74 -13.08 -3.78
C LEU A 535 48.40 -11.75 -4.47
N LYS A 536 49.41 -10.91 -4.73
CA LYS A 536 49.20 -9.61 -5.39
C LYS A 536 48.59 -9.78 -6.77
N ALA A 537 49.13 -10.71 -7.58
CA ALA A 537 48.63 -10.99 -8.92
C ALA A 537 47.21 -11.59 -8.87
N ARG A 538 46.91 -12.46 -7.89
CA ARG A 538 45.58 -13.01 -7.68
C ARG A 538 44.55 -11.91 -7.36
N ILE A 539 44.85 -11.03 -6.40
CA ILE A 539 43.93 -9.93 -6.03
C ILE A 539 43.71 -8.99 -7.22
N GLU A 540 44.76 -8.72 -7.99
CA GLU A 540 44.65 -7.87 -9.17
C GLU A 540 43.65 -8.47 -10.17
N HIS A 541 43.79 -9.76 -10.49
CA HIS A 541 42.87 -10.48 -11.36
C HIS A 541 41.44 -10.55 -10.80
N GLU A 542 41.29 -10.86 -9.50
CA GLU A 542 39.98 -10.90 -8.81
C GLU A 542 39.29 -9.54 -8.75
N SER A 543 40.02 -8.45 -9.00
CA SER A 543 39.48 -7.08 -9.02
C SER A 543 39.03 -6.60 -10.40
N GLU A 544 39.39 -7.31 -11.48
CA GLU A 544 39.10 -6.91 -12.86
C GLU A 544 37.59 -6.90 -13.14
N ALA A 545 37.16 -5.98 -14.00
CA ALA A 545 35.76 -5.86 -14.40
C ALA A 545 35.18 -7.19 -14.97
N THR A 546 35.99 -7.93 -15.74
CA THR A 546 35.63 -9.24 -16.30
C THR A 546 35.37 -10.29 -15.21
N PHE A 547 36.20 -10.32 -14.17
CA PHE A 547 36.06 -11.25 -13.05
C PHE A 547 34.77 -10.99 -12.25
N GLY A 548 34.50 -9.71 -11.97
CA GLY A 548 33.28 -9.28 -11.27
C GLY A 548 32.00 -9.52 -12.07
N SER A 549 32.02 -9.18 -13.36
CA SER A 549 30.86 -9.34 -14.26
C SER A 549 30.54 -10.81 -14.49
N ALA A 550 31.56 -11.69 -14.57
CA ALA A 550 31.37 -13.14 -14.62
C ALA A 550 30.56 -13.67 -13.43
N ARG A 551 30.71 -13.04 -12.26
CA ARG A 551 30.06 -13.40 -10.99
C ARG A 551 28.85 -12.55 -10.66
N LEU A 552 28.38 -11.71 -11.58
CA LEU A 552 27.19 -10.84 -11.44
C LEU A 552 27.29 -9.84 -10.28
N TRP A 553 28.50 -9.31 -10.02
CA TRP A 553 28.67 -8.15 -9.14
C TRP A 553 28.11 -6.88 -9.79
N ASP A 554 28.07 -6.87 -11.11
CA ASP A 554 27.41 -5.91 -11.98
C ASP A 554 26.44 -6.60 -12.95
N ASP A 555 25.64 -5.77 -13.62
CA ASP A 555 24.68 -6.16 -14.65
C ASP A 555 25.27 -6.05 -16.06
N GLY A 556 26.59 -5.84 -16.19
CA GLY A 556 27.30 -5.79 -17.46
C GLY A 556 28.46 -4.78 -17.47
N ILE A 557 29.41 -5.04 -18.37
CA ILE A 557 30.48 -4.10 -18.68
C ILE A 557 30.05 -3.29 -19.90
N ILE A 558 30.14 -1.96 -19.80
CA ILE A 558 29.74 -1.05 -20.88
C ILE A 558 30.92 -0.19 -21.33
N PRO A 559 31.05 0.10 -22.63
CA PRO A 559 31.93 1.17 -23.09
C PRO A 559 31.56 2.51 -22.43
N PRO A 560 32.52 3.36 -22.05
CA PRO A 560 32.25 4.65 -21.40
C PRO A 560 31.23 5.52 -22.14
N GLU A 561 31.31 5.58 -23.46
CA GLU A 561 30.42 6.34 -24.35
C GLU A 561 28.96 5.87 -24.33
N HIS A 562 28.70 4.62 -23.91
CA HIS A 562 27.34 4.08 -23.82
C HIS A 562 26.63 4.44 -22.51
N THR A 563 27.34 5.03 -21.54
CA THR A 563 26.81 5.36 -20.20
C THR A 563 25.50 6.13 -20.25
N ARG A 564 25.42 7.20 -21.05
CA ARG A 564 24.20 8.01 -21.20
C ARG A 564 23.03 7.17 -21.69
N ARG A 565 23.24 6.37 -22.74
CA ARG A 565 22.21 5.53 -23.37
C ARG A 565 21.67 4.47 -22.39
N VAL A 566 22.54 3.78 -21.67
CA VAL A 566 22.09 2.74 -20.71
C VAL A 566 21.38 3.33 -19.49
N LEU A 567 21.82 4.49 -19.00
CA LEU A 567 21.11 5.23 -17.96
C LEU A 567 19.74 5.70 -18.46
N GLY A 568 19.65 6.16 -19.71
CA GLY A 568 18.38 6.50 -20.35
C GLY A 568 17.39 5.35 -20.37
N MET A 569 17.81 4.18 -20.86
CA MET A 569 16.98 2.97 -20.86
C MET A 569 16.61 2.54 -19.42
N GLY A 570 17.54 2.68 -18.47
CA GLY A 570 17.33 2.47 -17.03
C GLY A 570 16.28 3.38 -16.40
N LEU A 571 16.34 4.67 -16.72
CA LEU A 571 15.37 5.66 -16.24
C LEU A 571 14.02 5.41 -16.86
N GLN A 572 13.98 5.14 -18.17
CA GLN A 572 12.76 4.79 -18.87
C GLN A 572 12.08 3.57 -18.24
N MET A 573 12.79 2.46 -18.02
CA MET A 573 12.19 1.26 -17.42
C MET A 573 11.70 1.51 -15.98
N ALA A 574 12.41 2.31 -15.19
CA ALA A 574 12.05 2.55 -13.80
C ALA A 574 10.88 3.54 -13.64
N CYS A 575 10.73 4.45 -14.60
CA CYS A 575 9.67 5.46 -14.64
C CYS A 575 8.42 4.97 -15.39
N ASP A 576 8.57 4.24 -16.50
CA ASP A 576 7.48 3.78 -17.38
C ASP A 576 6.99 2.37 -17.01
N GLY A 577 7.84 1.53 -16.40
CA GLY A 577 7.46 0.20 -15.93
C GLY A 577 6.43 0.23 -14.79
N GLN A 578 6.23 1.40 -14.18
CA GLN A 578 5.06 1.63 -13.36
C GLN A 578 3.86 1.74 -14.29
N ASN A 579 3.07 0.66 -14.37
CA ASN A 579 1.65 0.86 -14.60
C ASN A 579 1.21 1.88 -13.55
N SER A 580 1.03 3.11 -14.00
CA SER A 580 0.12 4.04 -13.39
C SER A 580 -1.30 3.48 -13.62
N GLY A 581 -1.53 2.21 -13.21
CA GLY A 581 -2.72 1.41 -13.45
C GLY A 581 -2.82 0.12 -12.61
N VAL A 582 -1.73 -0.43 -12.04
CA VAL A 582 -1.82 -1.69 -11.27
C VAL A 582 -1.89 -1.41 -9.78
N GLU A 583 -2.97 -1.90 -9.17
CA GLU A 583 -3.23 -1.94 -7.75
C GLU A 583 -2.03 -2.49 -6.98
N LYS A 584 -1.52 -1.71 -6.02
CA LYS A 584 -0.87 -2.34 -4.88
C LYS A 584 -2.00 -2.90 -4.03
N GLU A 585 -2.09 -4.21 -3.84
CA GLU A 585 -3.07 -4.77 -2.90
C GLU A 585 -3.05 -3.96 -1.59
N SER A 586 -4.22 -3.64 -1.03
CA SER A 586 -4.30 -3.02 0.28
C SER A 586 -3.66 -3.97 1.30
N THR A 587 -2.48 -3.63 1.79
CA THR A 587 -1.81 -4.40 2.83
C THR A 587 -2.46 -4.11 4.18
N TRP A 588 -2.35 -5.05 5.12
CA TRP A 588 -2.77 -4.83 6.50
C TRP A 588 -2.22 -3.52 7.08
N ASP A 589 -0.93 -3.25 6.84
CA ASP A 589 -0.26 -2.02 7.27
C ASP A 589 -0.85 -0.76 6.64
N SER A 590 -1.26 -0.82 5.37
CA SER A 590 -1.84 0.34 4.69
C SER A 590 -3.23 0.70 5.24
N ILE A 591 -4.05 -0.30 5.56
CA ILE A 591 -5.37 -0.09 6.17
C ILE A 591 -5.21 0.38 7.62
N LYS A 592 -4.25 -0.19 8.35
CA LYS A 592 -3.91 0.24 9.71
C LYS A 592 -3.46 1.70 9.76
N ASP A 593 -2.53 2.10 8.90
CA ASP A 593 -2.03 3.50 8.83
C ASP A 593 -3.19 4.49 8.62
N VAL A 594 -4.07 4.23 7.67
CA VAL A 594 -5.20 5.10 7.37
C VAL A 594 -6.20 5.11 8.52
N SER A 595 -6.59 3.93 9.00
CA SER A 595 -7.55 3.80 10.10
C SER A 595 -7.05 4.50 11.35
N SER A 596 -5.76 4.44 11.66
CA SER A 596 -5.17 5.13 12.82
C SER A 596 -5.29 6.66 12.75
N LYS A 597 -5.20 7.25 11.56
CA LYS A 597 -5.39 8.69 11.35
C LYS A 597 -6.85 9.09 11.57
N VAL A 598 -7.78 8.30 11.04
CA VAL A 598 -9.23 8.54 11.25
C VAL A 598 -9.62 8.32 12.71
N ALA A 599 -9.07 7.27 13.35
CA ALA A 599 -9.28 7.00 14.77
C ALA A 599 -8.77 8.13 15.66
N LYS A 600 -7.58 8.68 15.36
CA LYS A 600 -7.06 9.86 16.06
C LYS A 600 -7.98 11.06 15.93
N GLN A 601 -8.51 11.32 14.73
CA GLN A 601 -9.47 12.40 14.52
C GLN A 601 -10.79 12.15 15.25
N LEU A 602 -11.27 10.91 15.31
CA LEU A 602 -12.47 10.54 16.07
C LEU A 602 -12.26 10.76 17.58
N VAL A 603 -11.15 10.28 18.13
CA VAL A 603 -10.82 10.45 19.55
C VAL A 603 -10.68 11.91 19.92
N ALA A 604 -10.15 12.76 19.02
CA ALA A 604 -10.11 14.20 19.23
C ALA A 604 -11.49 14.86 19.32
N GLN A 605 -12.55 14.24 18.77
CA GLN A 605 -13.93 14.69 19.00
C GLN A 605 -14.47 14.33 20.39
N TYR A 606 -13.73 13.55 21.18
CA TYR A 606 -14.13 13.14 22.51
C TYR A 606 -13.22 13.70 23.59
N ALA A 607 -11.90 13.65 23.39
CA ALA A 607 -10.94 14.09 24.37
C ALA A 607 -9.67 14.67 23.71
N THR A 608 -9.06 15.64 24.40
CA THR A 608 -7.68 16.04 24.15
C THR A 608 -6.74 15.17 24.97
N ILE A 609 -5.73 14.60 24.34
CA ILE A 609 -4.72 13.76 25.00
C ILE A 609 -3.37 14.48 24.89
N ASP A 610 -2.81 14.86 26.04
CA ASP A 610 -1.52 15.55 26.13
C ASP A 610 -0.64 14.98 27.27
N ASP A 611 0.48 15.65 27.56
CA ASP A 611 1.42 15.27 28.62
C ASP A 611 0.83 15.38 30.04
N LYS A 612 -0.32 16.04 30.20
CA LYS A 612 -1.03 16.21 31.48
C LYS A 612 -2.17 15.21 31.66
N GLY A 613 -2.51 14.45 30.62
CA GLY A 613 -3.47 13.34 30.68
C GLY A 613 -4.56 13.43 29.61
N THR A 614 -5.68 12.77 29.88
CA THR A 614 -6.86 12.78 28.99
C THR A 614 -7.90 13.78 29.52
N HIS A 615 -8.18 14.81 28.72
CA HIS A 615 -9.17 15.84 29.01
C HIS A 615 -10.41 15.64 28.13
N VAL A 616 -11.49 15.09 28.70
CA VAL A 616 -12.74 14.83 27.98
C VAL A 616 -13.48 16.14 27.69
N LEU A 617 -13.84 16.36 26.42
CA LEU A 617 -14.47 17.60 25.94
C LEU A 617 -15.89 17.78 26.49
N GLY A 618 -16.64 16.69 26.66
CA GLY A 618 -17.96 16.69 27.30
C GLY A 618 -17.92 16.83 28.83
N GLY A 619 -16.72 16.98 29.43
CA GLY A 619 -16.51 17.16 30.87
C GLY A 619 -16.39 15.88 31.69
N TYR A 620 -17.04 14.78 31.26
CA TYR A 620 -17.04 13.50 31.98
C TYR A 620 -16.80 12.32 31.03
N PRO A 621 -16.10 11.25 31.48
CA PRO A 621 -15.91 10.06 30.65
C PRO A 621 -17.22 9.47 30.14
N GLY A 622 -17.29 9.11 28.87
CA GLY A 622 -18.48 8.58 28.22
C GLY A 622 -19.56 9.60 27.86
N VAL A 623 -19.24 10.90 27.91
CA VAL A 623 -20.13 11.98 27.44
C VAL A 623 -19.44 12.77 26.32
N LEU A 624 -20.15 12.95 25.20
CA LEU A 624 -19.71 13.80 24.09
C LEU A 624 -20.20 15.24 24.31
N TYR A 625 -19.49 16.21 23.73
CA TYR A 625 -19.88 17.62 23.79
C TYR A 625 -21.09 17.88 22.85
N PRO A 626 -21.91 18.93 23.06
CA PRO A 626 -23.04 19.23 22.17
C PRO A 626 -22.60 19.43 20.70
N PRO A 627 -23.38 18.99 19.69
CA PRO A 627 -24.78 18.56 19.77
C PRO A 627 -24.98 17.04 19.93
N TYR A 628 -23.94 16.27 20.26
CA TYR A 628 -24.03 14.82 20.27
C TYR A 628 -24.82 14.28 21.46
N TYR A 629 -25.53 13.19 21.23
CA TYR A 629 -26.34 12.51 22.24
C TYR A 629 -25.52 11.47 22.99
N TRP A 630 -25.98 11.13 24.19
CA TRP A 630 -25.28 10.21 25.10
C TRP A 630 -25.06 8.83 24.48
N TRP A 631 -26.05 8.28 23.78
CA TRP A 631 -25.95 6.98 23.12
C TRP A 631 -24.88 6.93 22.04
N GLN A 632 -24.60 8.06 21.37
CA GLN A 632 -23.57 8.16 20.33
C GLN A 632 -22.17 7.94 20.91
N ALA A 633 -21.94 8.31 22.18
CA ALA A 633 -20.68 8.03 22.86
C ALA A 633 -20.48 6.52 23.05
N GLY A 634 -21.53 5.81 23.47
CA GLY A 634 -21.51 4.35 23.58
C GLY A 634 -21.22 3.68 22.24
N ALA A 635 -21.85 4.18 21.18
CA ALA A 635 -21.64 3.70 19.81
C ALA A 635 -20.24 4.04 19.27
N MET A 636 -19.68 5.20 19.61
CA MET A 636 -18.31 5.62 19.29
C MET A 636 -17.28 4.69 19.92
N PHE A 637 -17.45 4.35 21.21
CA PHE A 637 -16.57 3.37 21.86
C PHE A 637 -16.65 2.00 21.20
N GLY A 638 -17.84 1.60 20.75
CA GLY A 638 -18.01 0.41 19.92
C GLY A 638 -17.18 0.45 18.63
N THR A 639 -17.13 1.60 17.97
CA THR A 639 -16.34 1.83 16.75
C THR A 639 -14.83 1.78 17.03
N LEU A 640 -14.38 2.30 18.18
CA LEU A 640 -12.98 2.19 18.59
C LEU A 640 -12.58 0.76 18.97
N LEU A 641 -13.50 -0.03 19.52
CA LEU A 641 -13.32 -1.46 19.75
C LEU A 641 -13.16 -2.22 18.42
N ASP A 642 -13.98 -1.91 17.42
CA ASP A 642 -13.86 -2.52 16.09
C ASP A 642 -12.55 -2.10 15.40
N TYR A 643 -12.15 -0.83 15.53
CA TYR A 643 -10.85 -0.34 15.07
C TYR A 643 -9.70 -1.18 15.66
N TRP A 644 -9.69 -1.37 16.98
CA TRP A 644 -8.69 -2.21 17.63
C TRP A 644 -8.74 -3.64 17.10
N HIS A 645 -9.94 -4.23 16.99
CA HIS A 645 -10.11 -5.59 16.48
C HIS A 645 -9.52 -5.76 15.07
N TYR A 646 -9.79 -4.84 14.15
CA TYR A 646 -9.38 -4.93 12.75
C TYR A 646 -7.93 -4.49 12.47
N THR A 647 -7.31 -3.73 13.36
CA THR A 647 -5.96 -3.16 13.13
C THR A 647 -4.90 -3.63 14.13
N GLY A 648 -5.33 -4.22 15.25
CA GLY A 648 -4.46 -4.57 16.37
C GLY A 648 -3.82 -3.38 17.05
N ASP A 649 -4.33 -2.16 16.86
CA ASP A 649 -3.89 -0.95 17.57
C ASP A 649 -4.74 -0.73 18.82
N ASP A 650 -4.13 -0.89 19.99
CA ASP A 650 -4.76 -0.86 21.31
C ASP A 650 -4.64 0.49 22.02
N GLN A 651 -4.09 1.53 21.36
CA GLN A 651 -3.75 2.80 22.01
C GLN A 651 -4.93 3.49 22.73
N TYR A 652 -6.16 3.26 22.28
CA TYR A 652 -7.36 3.88 22.85
C TYR A 652 -8.15 2.96 23.79
N ASN A 653 -7.70 1.72 24.01
CA ASN A 653 -8.39 0.76 24.88
C ASN A 653 -8.57 1.25 26.32
N PRO A 654 -7.59 1.91 26.97
CA PRO A 654 -7.80 2.45 28.32
C PRO A 654 -8.91 3.50 28.35
N LEU A 655 -8.92 4.42 27.37
CA LEU A 655 -9.93 5.47 27.24
C LEU A 655 -11.33 4.88 27.03
N VAL A 656 -11.44 3.87 26.17
CA VAL A 656 -12.69 3.14 25.93
C VAL A 656 -13.16 2.43 27.20
N ARG A 657 -12.27 1.71 27.88
CA ARG A 657 -12.58 0.96 29.11
C ARG A 657 -13.11 1.88 30.20
N ASP A 658 -12.42 2.98 30.46
CA ASP A 658 -12.81 3.93 31.51
C ASP A 658 -14.13 4.63 31.16
N GLY A 659 -14.33 4.97 29.88
CA GLY A 659 -15.59 5.53 29.38
C GLY A 659 -16.78 4.59 29.54
N LEU A 660 -16.61 3.28 29.25
CA LEU A 660 -17.64 2.26 29.43
C LEU A 660 -18.00 2.06 30.91
N ILE A 661 -17.00 1.93 31.78
CA ILE A 661 -17.20 1.77 33.23
C ILE A 661 -17.95 2.95 33.83
N HIS A 662 -17.62 4.18 33.38
CA HIS A 662 -18.25 5.39 33.92
C HIS A 662 -19.77 5.44 33.69
N GLN A 663 -20.30 4.67 32.74
CA GLN A 663 -21.74 4.63 32.45
C GLN A 663 -22.49 3.57 33.24
N PHE A 664 -21.86 2.87 34.18
CA PHE A 664 -22.56 1.97 35.09
C PHE A 664 -23.48 2.81 35.98
N GLY A 665 -24.78 2.83 35.64
CA GLY A 665 -25.81 3.54 36.41
C GLY A 665 -25.85 3.09 37.88
N GLU A 666 -26.50 3.88 38.73
CA GLU A 666 -26.52 3.65 40.19
C GLU A 666 -27.11 2.28 40.58
N LYS A 667 -27.89 1.68 39.68
CA LYS A 667 -28.52 0.36 39.83
C LYS A 667 -27.92 -0.70 38.90
N LEU A 668 -26.74 -0.44 38.33
CA LEU A 668 -26.04 -1.29 37.37
C LEU A 668 -26.92 -1.65 36.17
N ASP A 669 -27.61 -0.64 35.63
CA ASP A 669 -28.59 -0.77 34.56
C ASP A 669 -28.21 -0.06 33.27
N LEU A 670 -27.10 0.70 33.21
CA LEU A 670 -26.79 1.60 32.10
C LEU A 670 -27.90 2.64 31.86
N MET A 671 -28.49 3.16 32.94
CA MET A 671 -29.41 4.30 32.91
C MET A 671 -28.99 5.34 33.97
N PRO A 672 -27.84 5.98 33.79
CA PRO A 672 -27.34 6.95 34.77
C PRO A 672 -28.33 8.10 34.96
N ALA A 673 -28.56 8.52 36.21
CA ALA A 673 -29.63 9.48 36.53
C ALA A 673 -29.52 10.82 35.76
N ASN A 674 -28.31 11.22 35.39
CA ASN A 674 -28.02 12.45 34.63
C ASN A 674 -28.49 12.40 33.16
N GLN A 675 -28.85 11.24 32.61
CA GLN A 675 -29.35 11.09 31.23
C GLN A 675 -30.88 10.92 31.13
N SER A 676 -31.58 10.84 32.26
CA SER A 676 -33.03 10.62 32.36
C SER A 676 -33.93 11.58 31.56
N LYS A 677 -33.41 12.74 31.14
CA LYS A 677 -34.15 13.74 30.34
C LYS A 677 -34.28 13.39 28.86
N ASN A 678 -33.48 12.46 28.33
CA ASN A 678 -33.51 12.06 26.92
C ASN A 678 -33.34 10.53 26.74
N GLU A 679 -33.56 9.73 27.78
CA GLU A 679 -33.21 8.30 27.81
C GLU A 679 -34.24 7.37 27.12
N GLY A 680 -33.81 6.74 26.02
CA GLY A 680 -34.51 5.69 25.28
C GLY A 680 -34.02 4.26 25.55
N ASN A 681 -34.85 3.28 25.20
CA ASN A 681 -34.44 1.86 25.21
C ASN A 681 -33.39 1.59 24.12
N ASP A 682 -33.43 2.32 23.02
CA ASP A 682 -32.38 2.30 22.00
C ASP A 682 -31.07 2.92 22.49
N ASP A 683 -31.12 4.00 23.26
CA ASP A 683 -29.90 4.57 23.86
C ASP A 683 -29.16 3.52 24.70
N GLN A 684 -29.91 2.87 25.58
CA GLN A 684 -29.41 1.81 26.45
C GLN A 684 -28.83 0.62 25.66
N VAL A 685 -29.41 0.26 24.50
CA VAL A 685 -28.92 -0.88 23.71
C VAL A 685 -27.61 -0.59 22.99
N PHE A 686 -27.37 0.64 22.52
CA PHE A 686 -26.11 0.98 21.87
C PHE A 686 -24.92 0.87 22.83
N TRP A 687 -25.11 1.22 24.10
CA TRP A 687 -24.12 0.93 25.15
C TRP A 687 -23.94 -0.57 25.36
N ALA A 688 -25.03 -1.33 25.46
CA ALA A 688 -24.97 -2.79 25.63
C ALA A 688 -24.22 -3.48 24.47
N PHE A 689 -24.40 -3.03 23.22
CA PHE A 689 -23.65 -3.54 22.07
C PHE A 689 -22.15 -3.35 22.19
N SER A 690 -21.71 -2.23 22.76
CA SER A 690 -20.30 -1.97 23.03
C SER A 690 -19.77 -2.79 24.21
N MET A 691 -20.58 -3.04 25.25
CA MET A 691 -20.22 -3.95 26.35
C MET A 691 -19.99 -5.38 25.88
N ILE A 692 -20.92 -5.94 25.09
CA ILE A 692 -20.73 -7.31 24.59
C ILE A 692 -19.60 -7.39 23.56
N ALA A 693 -19.34 -6.33 22.78
CA ALA A 693 -18.16 -6.27 21.93
C ALA A 693 -16.85 -6.24 22.75
N ALA A 694 -16.83 -5.51 23.87
CA ALA A 694 -15.69 -5.50 24.80
C ALA A 694 -15.41 -6.90 25.36
N ALA A 695 -16.46 -7.66 25.70
CA ALA A 695 -16.33 -9.07 26.10
C ALA A 695 -15.78 -9.95 24.96
N GLU A 696 -16.34 -9.82 23.75
CA GLU A 696 -15.97 -10.62 22.56
C GLU A 696 -14.55 -10.33 22.06
N TYR A 697 -14.07 -9.09 22.18
CA TYR A 697 -12.72 -8.66 21.77
C TYR A 697 -11.70 -8.72 22.91
N LYS A 698 -12.11 -9.14 24.12
CA LYS A 698 -11.24 -9.24 25.31
C LYS A 698 -10.63 -7.92 25.75
N LEU A 699 -11.42 -6.86 25.74
CA LEU A 699 -11.05 -5.64 26.45
C LEU A 699 -10.84 -6.01 27.95
N PRO A 700 -9.75 -5.56 28.60
CA PRO A 700 -9.51 -5.87 30.01
C PRO A 700 -10.74 -5.60 30.87
N ASP A 701 -11.13 -6.57 31.69
CA ASP A 701 -12.35 -6.48 32.50
C ASP A 701 -12.31 -5.28 33.49
N PRO A 702 -13.49 -4.82 33.94
CA PRO A 702 -13.60 -3.87 35.03
C PRO A 702 -12.91 -4.37 36.31
N PRO A 703 -12.62 -3.46 37.26
CA PRO A 703 -12.14 -3.84 38.59
C PRO A 703 -13.02 -4.94 39.24
N PRO A 704 -12.47 -5.85 40.06
CA PRO A 704 -13.22 -7.00 40.60
C PRO A 704 -14.46 -6.67 41.44
N ASP A 705 -14.58 -5.46 41.95
CA ASP A 705 -15.73 -4.92 42.69
C ASP A 705 -16.85 -4.41 41.79
N GLN A 706 -16.64 -4.40 40.47
CA GLN A 706 -17.62 -4.00 39.46
C GLN A 706 -18.04 -5.18 38.57
N PRO A 707 -19.26 -5.15 38.00
CA PRO A 707 -19.71 -6.20 37.10
C PRO A 707 -18.86 -6.27 35.82
N GLY A 708 -18.62 -7.48 35.33
CA GLY A 708 -17.97 -7.70 34.03
C GLY A 708 -18.82 -7.18 32.86
N TRP A 709 -18.20 -7.00 31.69
CA TRP A 709 -18.88 -6.58 30.46
C TRP A 709 -20.06 -7.48 30.09
N LEU A 710 -19.91 -8.80 30.25
CA LEU A 710 -20.98 -9.76 30.02
C LEU A 710 -22.13 -9.57 31.02
N ALA A 711 -21.83 -9.39 32.31
CA ALA A 711 -22.84 -9.15 33.34
C ALA A 711 -23.66 -7.89 33.07
N MET A 712 -23.00 -6.79 32.67
CA MET A 712 -23.71 -5.55 32.32
C MET A 712 -24.60 -5.71 31.09
N THR A 713 -24.15 -6.47 30.10
CA THR A 713 -24.98 -6.82 28.94
C THR A 713 -26.23 -7.59 29.36
N GLN A 714 -26.09 -8.58 30.25
CA GLN A 714 -27.21 -9.35 30.80
C GLN A 714 -28.18 -8.47 31.60
N SER A 715 -27.67 -7.46 32.31
CA SER A 715 -28.51 -6.47 33.02
C SER A 715 -29.46 -5.72 32.08
N VAL A 716 -28.95 -5.19 30.97
CA VAL A 716 -29.79 -4.48 29.98
C VAL A 716 -30.80 -5.44 29.35
N PHE A 717 -30.37 -6.63 28.96
CA PHE A 717 -31.25 -7.64 28.39
C PHE A 717 -32.43 -7.98 29.32
N ASN A 718 -32.15 -8.19 30.61
CA ASN A 718 -33.18 -8.52 31.60
C ASN A 718 -34.20 -7.37 31.79
N GLN A 719 -33.75 -6.12 31.72
CA GLN A 719 -34.64 -4.97 31.78
C GLN A 719 -35.54 -4.86 30.54
N PHE A 720 -34.99 -5.14 29.36
CA PHE A 720 -35.77 -5.19 28.13
C PHE A 720 -36.86 -6.26 28.17
N VAL A 721 -36.52 -7.46 28.65
CA VAL A 721 -37.48 -8.53 28.89
C VAL A 721 -38.61 -8.09 29.82
N THR A 722 -38.28 -7.41 30.92
CA THR A 722 -39.26 -6.90 31.87
C THR A 722 -40.19 -5.86 31.23
N ARG A 723 -39.65 -4.91 30.46
CA ARG A 723 -40.45 -3.88 29.76
C ARG A 723 -41.33 -4.49 28.66
N PHE A 724 -40.80 -5.45 27.90
CA PHE A 724 -41.58 -6.18 26.91
C PHE A 724 -42.77 -6.91 27.56
N ASN A 725 -42.53 -7.63 28.66
CA ASN A 725 -43.60 -8.36 29.36
C ASN A 725 -44.64 -7.43 29.98
N LYS A 726 -44.25 -6.23 30.44
CA LYS A 726 -45.18 -5.21 30.90
C LYS A 726 -46.16 -4.81 29.80
N GLU A 727 -45.67 -4.58 28.58
CA GLU A 727 -46.51 -4.23 27.42
C GLU A 727 -47.48 -5.36 27.03
N VAL A 728 -47.03 -6.63 27.16
CA VAL A 728 -47.92 -7.80 27.00
C VAL A 728 -49.01 -7.81 28.07
N ALA A 729 -48.66 -7.60 29.34
CA ALA A 729 -49.61 -7.60 30.45
C ALA A 729 -50.64 -6.45 30.36
N GLU A 730 -50.22 -5.30 29.83
CA GLU A 730 -51.07 -4.12 29.60
C GLU A 730 -51.88 -4.21 28.29
N GLY A 731 -51.74 -5.29 27.50
CA GLY A 731 -52.44 -5.46 26.23
C GLY A 731 -52.02 -4.45 25.14
N THR A 732 -50.86 -3.81 25.29
CA THR A 732 -50.41 -2.74 24.39
C THR A 732 -49.63 -3.32 23.23
N CYS A 733 -50.27 -3.41 22.06
CA CYS A 733 -49.71 -3.98 20.82
C CYS A 733 -49.20 -5.43 20.94
N GLY A 734 -49.74 -6.20 21.89
CA GLY A 734 -49.36 -7.61 22.11
C GLY A 734 -47.90 -7.81 22.55
N GLY A 735 -47.20 -6.76 22.96
CA GLY A 735 -45.77 -6.77 23.29
C GLY A 735 -44.99 -5.65 22.60
N GLY A 736 -43.67 -5.83 22.51
CA GLY A 736 -42.74 -4.86 21.95
C GLY A 736 -42.47 -3.69 22.90
N MET A 737 -41.22 -3.28 23.01
CA MET A 737 -40.81 -2.15 23.84
C MET A 737 -41.07 -0.82 23.14
N ARG A 738 -41.40 0.19 23.94
CA ARG A 738 -41.45 1.59 23.51
C ARG A 738 -40.04 2.08 23.17
N TRP A 739 -39.95 3.09 22.31
CA TRP A 739 -38.72 3.82 22.04
C TRP A 739 -38.19 4.44 23.33
N GLN A 740 -39.01 5.28 23.98
CA GLN A 740 -38.61 5.97 25.20
C GLN A 740 -38.78 5.10 26.46
N ILE A 741 -37.96 5.33 27.50
CA ILE A 741 -38.07 4.62 28.80
C ILE A 741 -39.06 5.31 29.75
N TYR A 742 -39.19 6.63 29.66
CA TYR A 742 -40.00 7.41 30.58
C TYR A 742 -41.25 8.03 29.91
N PRO A 743 -42.40 8.05 30.60
CA PRO A 743 -43.67 8.49 30.02
C PRO A 743 -43.78 9.97 29.66
N TRP A 744 -42.90 10.81 30.20
CA TRP A 744 -42.86 12.25 29.91
C TRP A 744 -42.00 12.60 28.70
N LEU A 745 -41.31 11.63 28.09
CA LEU A 745 -40.46 11.89 26.93
C LEU A 745 -41.27 11.89 25.63
N ASN A 746 -40.91 12.79 24.72
CA ASN A 746 -41.51 12.84 23.39
C ASN A 746 -41.24 11.53 22.64
N GLY A 747 -42.27 10.95 22.03
CA GLY A 747 -42.16 9.64 21.39
C GLY A 747 -42.44 8.45 22.33
N TRP A 748 -42.93 8.66 23.55
CA TRP A 748 -43.34 7.59 24.47
C TRP A 748 -44.35 6.59 23.87
N THR A 749 -45.23 7.02 22.97
CA THR A 749 -46.19 6.13 22.31
C THR A 749 -45.59 5.36 21.13
N TYR A 750 -44.35 5.63 20.74
CA TYR A 750 -43.69 5.02 19.59
C TYR A 750 -42.94 3.74 20.02
N LYS A 751 -42.94 2.73 19.15
CA LYS A 751 -42.17 1.48 19.28
C LYS A 751 -41.30 1.34 18.04
N ASN A 752 -39.99 1.51 18.18
CA ASN A 752 -39.07 1.52 17.04
C ASN A 752 -38.31 0.18 16.88
N THR A 753 -37.72 0.00 15.71
CA THR A 753 -36.85 -1.11 15.35
C THR A 753 -35.57 -1.10 16.18
N ALA A 754 -35.04 0.08 16.53
CA ALA A 754 -33.83 0.20 17.31
C ALA A 754 -33.92 -0.53 18.66
N SER A 755 -34.99 -0.29 19.44
CA SER A 755 -35.19 -0.94 20.74
C SER A 755 -35.54 -2.43 20.60
N ASN A 756 -36.46 -2.78 19.70
CA ASN A 756 -36.98 -4.15 19.58
C ASN A 756 -36.04 -5.09 18.81
N GLY A 757 -35.44 -4.58 17.73
CA GLY A 757 -34.32 -5.20 17.04
C GLY A 757 -33.09 -5.27 17.94
N GLY A 758 -32.91 -4.27 18.82
CA GLY A 758 -31.93 -4.28 19.89
C GLY A 758 -32.04 -5.49 20.81
N LEU A 759 -33.24 -5.77 21.35
CA LEU A 759 -33.50 -6.96 22.16
C LEU A 759 -33.25 -8.26 21.37
N PHE A 760 -33.70 -8.33 20.12
CA PHE A 760 -33.44 -9.47 19.23
C PHE A 760 -31.94 -9.74 19.06
N HIS A 761 -31.19 -8.71 18.64
CA HIS A 761 -29.77 -8.80 18.37
C HIS A 761 -28.96 -9.09 19.63
N LEU A 762 -29.25 -8.42 20.75
CA LEU A 762 -28.58 -8.67 22.03
C LEU A 762 -28.84 -10.09 22.54
N GLY A 763 -30.09 -10.57 22.44
CA GLY A 763 -30.45 -11.93 22.77
C GLY A 763 -29.70 -12.96 21.90
N ALA A 764 -29.59 -12.72 20.60
CA ALA A 764 -28.86 -13.59 19.68
C ALA A 764 -27.36 -13.67 20.03
N ARG A 765 -26.73 -12.53 20.34
CA ARG A 765 -25.33 -12.47 20.78
C ARG A 765 -25.12 -13.19 22.11
N LEU A 766 -25.96 -12.92 23.11
CA LEU A 766 -25.91 -13.59 24.41
C LEU A 766 -26.15 -15.11 24.28
N ALA A 767 -27.07 -15.53 23.41
CA ALA A 767 -27.30 -16.95 23.13
C ALA A 767 -26.04 -17.60 22.54
N LEU A 768 -25.41 -16.97 21.56
CA LEU A 768 -24.18 -17.49 20.96
C LEU A 768 -23.02 -17.53 21.97
N TYR A 769 -22.84 -16.45 22.75
CA TYR A 769 -21.78 -16.28 23.74
C TYR A 769 -21.91 -17.22 24.93
N THR A 770 -23.09 -17.33 25.52
CA THR A 770 -23.31 -18.10 26.76
C THR A 770 -23.77 -19.53 26.51
N LYS A 771 -24.24 -19.84 25.29
CA LYS A 771 -24.95 -21.09 24.94
C LYS A 771 -26.22 -21.33 25.76
N ASN A 772 -26.79 -20.29 26.38
CA ASN A 772 -28.04 -20.39 27.13
C ASN A 772 -29.25 -20.20 26.20
N GLU A 773 -30.10 -21.24 26.14
CA GLU A 773 -31.30 -21.31 25.30
C GLU A 773 -32.35 -20.23 25.66
N THR A 774 -32.33 -19.69 26.88
CA THR A 774 -33.25 -18.63 27.30
C THR A 774 -33.08 -17.37 26.45
N TYR A 775 -31.83 -16.98 26.17
CA TYR A 775 -31.55 -15.83 25.32
C TYR A 775 -31.98 -16.07 23.87
N PHE A 776 -31.82 -17.31 23.38
CA PHE A 776 -32.27 -17.72 22.05
C PHE A 776 -33.79 -17.59 21.91
N LYS A 777 -34.56 -18.11 22.88
CA LYS A 777 -36.04 -18.04 22.87
C LYS A 777 -36.54 -16.60 22.89
N TRP A 778 -35.87 -15.72 23.63
CA TRP A 778 -36.21 -14.31 23.67
C TRP A 778 -35.83 -13.56 22.40
N ALA A 779 -34.68 -13.88 21.80
CA ALA A 779 -34.31 -13.35 20.49
C ALA A 779 -35.38 -13.71 19.46
N GLU A 780 -35.77 -14.99 19.41
CA GLU A 780 -36.84 -15.46 18.52
C GLU A 780 -38.18 -14.76 18.82
N LYS A 781 -38.58 -14.67 20.08
CA LYS A 781 -39.83 -13.98 20.48
C LYS A 781 -39.86 -12.51 20.06
N SER A 782 -38.74 -11.79 20.21
CA SER A 782 -38.62 -10.38 19.80
C SER A 782 -38.68 -10.23 18.28
N PHE A 783 -37.99 -11.11 17.55
CA PHE A 783 -38.06 -11.17 16.09
C PHE A 783 -39.47 -11.47 15.58
N ASP A 784 -40.12 -12.49 16.14
CA ASP A 784 -41.46 -12.92 15.72
C ASP A 784 -42.51 -11.85 16.01
N TRP A 785 -42.40 -11.11 17.12
CA TRP A 785 -43.25 -9.95 17.38
C TRP A 785 -43.11 -8.88 16.30
N MET A 786 -41.87 -8.52 15.92
CA MET A 786 -41.64 -7.54 14.85
C MET A 786 -42.15 -8.05 13.50
N ALA A 787 -41.95 -9.34 13.18
CA ALA A 787 -42.42 -10.02 11.97
C ALA A 787 -43.96 -10.12 11.86
N GLN A 788 -44.66 -10.07 12.98
CA GLN A 788 -46.12 -10.01 13.03
C GLN A 788 -46.67 -8.57 13.05
N SER A 789 -45.78 -7.58 13.04
CA SER A 789 -46.12 -6.17 13.04
C SER A 789 -45.78 -5.51 11.70
N PRO A 790 -46.31 -4.30 11.41
CA PRO A 790 -45.91 -3.51 10.25
C PRO A 790 -44.42 -3.14 10.20
N ILE A 791 -43.65 -3.36 11.28
CA ILE A 791 -42.20 -3.08 11.32
C ILE A 791 -41.46 -3.96 10.30
N LEU A 792 -41.82 -5.25 10.23
CA LEU A 792 -41.21 -6.22 9.31
C LEU A 792 -42.31 -6.86 8.45
N PRO A 793 -42.71 -6.26 7.32
CA PRO A 793 -43.81 -6.74 6.48
C PRO A 793 -43.53 -8.10 5.77
N GLY A 794 -42.35 -8.69 5.94
CA GLY A 794 -42.01 -10.04 5.46
C GLY A 794 -41.33 -10.10 4.08
N ASP A 795 -41.20 -8.98 3.38
CA ASP A 795 -40.52 -8.90 2.08
C ASP A 795 -39.03 -8.49 2.18
N GLY A 796 -38.49 -8.47 3.41
CA GLY A 796 -37.15 -7.98 3.73
C GLY A 796 -37.10 -6.49 4.07
N THR A 797 -38.18 -5.73 3.91
CA THR A 797 -38.22 -4.32 4.31
C THR A 797 -38.10 -4.20 5.84
N VAL A 798 -37.30 -3.24 6.32
CA VAL A 798 -37.18 -2.91 7.74
C VAL A 798 -37.60 -1.46 7.97
N ASN A 799 -38.84 -1.28 8.45
CA ASN A 799 -39.41 0.04 8.75
C ASN A 799 -38.86 0.59 10.08
N ASP A 800 -39.01 1.89 10.32
CA ASP A 800 -38.42 2.53 11.51
C ASP A 800 -39.15 2.14 12.80
N GLY A 801 -40.46 1.99 12.74
CA GLY A 801 -41.26 1.66 13.90
C GLY A 801 -42.76 1.72 13.65
N THR A 802 -43.51 1.65 14.74
CA THR A 802 -44.98 1.73 14.78
C THR A 802 -45.40 2.47 16.04
N ALA A 803 -46.66 2.86 16.15
CA ALA A 803 -47.13 3.68 17.27
C ALA A 803 -48.38 3.10 17.95
N ILE A 804 -48.40 3.16 19.28
CA ILE A 804 -49.52 2.71 20.12
C ILE A 804 -50.80 3.48 19.80
N ASN A 805 -50.66 4.75 19.42
CA ASN A 805 -51.78 5.64 19.12
C ASN A 805 -52.31 5.51 17.68
N SER A 806 -51.84 4.54 16.87
CA SER A 806 -52.49 4.21 15.61
C SER A 806 -53.83 3.50 15.84
N ASP A 807 -54.70 3.51 14.83
CA ASP A 807 -55.98 2.79 14.85
C ASP A 807 -56.05 1.79 13.69
N PRO A 808 -56.05 0.46 13.96
CA PRO A 808 -55.82 -0.20 15.25
C PRO A 808 -54.41 0.05 15.84
N GLN A 809 -54.20 -0.22 17.13
CA GLN A 809 -52.91 0.02 17.81
C GLN A 809 -51.76 -0.72 17.12
N CYS A 810 -50.64 -0.03 16.90
CA CYS A 810 -49.47 -0.52 16.19
C CYS A 810 -49.72 -1.08 14.77
N ALA A 811 -50.84 -0.74 14.12
CA ALA A 811 -51.19 -1.20 12.78
C ALA A 811 -50.57 -0.39 11.64
N LYS A 812 -49.96 0.77 11.92
CA LYS A 812 -49.29 1.62 10.91
C LYS A 812 -47.81 1.76 11.19
N ALA A 813 -46.97 1.45 10.21
CA ALA A 813 -45.53 1.69 10.29
C ALA A 813 -45.17 3.13 9.91
N ASP A 814 -44.09 3.64 10.50
CA ASP A 814 -43.26 4.66 9.88
C ASP A 814 -42.42 3.97 8.78
N PRO A 815 -42.66 4.25 7.49
CA PRO A 815 -42.01 3.55 6.39
C PRO A 815 -40.56 4.00 6.15
N THR A 816 -40.02 4.88 6.99
CA THR A 816 -38.63 5.33 6.90
C THR A 816 -37.69 4.16 7.11
N GLN A 817 -36.69 4.04 6.24
CA GLN A 817 -35.75 2.93 6.21
C GLN A 817 -34.34 3.45 6.40
N TRP A 818 -33.75 3.17 7.57
CA TRP A 818 -32.39 3.59 7.93
C TRP A 818 -31.40 2.44 7.83
N THR A 819 -30.15 2.72 7.46
CA THR A 819 -29.13 1.65 7.34
C THR A 819 -28.92 0.89 8.65
N TYR A 820 -28.98 1.58 9.79
CA TYR A 820 -28.74 0.97 11.08
C TYR A 820 -29.83 -0.03 11.48
N ASN A 821 -31.10 0.23 11.11
CA ASN A 821 -32.21 -0.71 11.31
C ASN A 821 -31.94 -2.03 10.58
N TYR A 822 -31.50 -1.96 9.32
CA TYR A 822 -31.06 -3.14 8.57
C TYR A 822 -29.86 -3.82 9.22
N GLY A 823 -28.87 -3.04 9.65
CA GLY A 823 -27.69 -3.59 10.30
C GLY A 823 -27.99 -4.35 11.60
N ILE A 824 -28.91 -3.85 12.44
CA ILE A 824 -29.39 -4.54 13.65
C ILE A 824 -30.00 -5.89 13.28
N MET A 825 -30.90 -5.90 12.29
CA MET A 825 -31.62 -7.11 11.88
C MET A 825 -30.70 -8.14 11.21
N ILE A 826 -29.77 -7.68 10.36
CA ILE A 826 -28.76 -8.53 9.71
C ILE A 826 -27.87 -9.19 10.76
N ALA A 827 -27.30 -8.42 11.70
CA ALA A 827 -26.43 -8.99 12.72
C ALA A 827 -27.19 -9.99 13.61
N GLY A 828 -28.37 -9.63 14.12
CA GLY A 828 -29.19 -10.54 14.92
C GLY A 828 -29.49 -11.86 14.18
N ALA A 829 -29.88 -11.78 12.91
CA ALA A 829 -30.12 -12.97 12.08
C ALA A 829 -28.84 -13.76 11.81
N ALA A 830 -27.69 -13.11 11.65
CA ALA A 830 -26.39 -13.77 11.44
C ALA A 830 -25.95 -14.55 12.70
N TYR A 831 -26.13 -13.97 13.89
CA TYR A 831 -25.87 -14.65 15.16
C TYR A 831 -26.80 -15.84 15.36
N MET A 832 -28.09 -15.72 15.03
CA MET A 832 -29.05 -16.83 15.11
C MET A 832 -28.78 -17.92 14.08
N TYR A 833 -28.42 -17.55 12.84
CA TYR A 833 -27.98 -18.48 11.79
C TYR A 833 -26.78 -19.30 12.26
N ASN A 834 -25.76 -18.65 12.87
CA ASN A 834 -24.62 -19.34 13.44
C ASN A 834 -25.00 -20.22 14.64
N TYR A 835 -25.81 -19.71 15.57
CA TYR A 835 -26.27 -20.47 16.75
C TYR A 835 -27.03 -21.75 16.37
N THR A 836 -27.86 -21.66 15.33
CA THR A 836 -28.69 -22.78 14.84
C THR A 836 -27.99 -23.67 13.82
N ASN A 837 -26.70 -23.48 13.58
CA ASN A 837 -25.92 -24.21 12.57
C ASN A 837 -26.52 -24.13 11.15
N GLY A 838 -27.00 -22.96 10.77
CA GLY A 838 -27.54 -22.69 9.43
C GLY A 838 -29.04 -22.87 9.30
N GLY A 839 -29.82 -22.55 10.35
CA GLY A 839 -31.27 -22.69 10.32
C GLY A 839 -31.94 -21.88 9.20
N GLN A 840 -32.85 -22.53 8.45
CA GLN A 840 -33.48 -21.98 7.24
C GLN A 840 -34.24 -20.66 7.47
N LYS A 841 -34.88 -20.49 8.64
CA LYS A 841 -35.55 -19.24 9.04
C LYS A 841 -34.58 -18.05 9.00
N TRP A 842 -33.39 -18.23 9.57
CA TRP A 842 -32.38 -17.18 9.67
C TRP A 842 -31.63 -16.96 8.37
N GLU A 843 -31.40 -18.02 7.58
CA GLU A 843 -30.85 -17.90 6.22
C GLU A 843 -31.78 -17.10 5.30
N THR A 844 -33.09 -17.35 5.39
CA THR A 844 -34.10 -16.63 4.61
C THR A 844 -34.12 -15.16 5.00
N ALA A 845 -34.17 -14.86 6.30
CA ALA A 845 -34.15 -13.48 6.80
C ALA A 845 -32.88 -12.73 6.37
N LEU A 846 -31.69 -13.35 6.49
CA LEU A 846 -30.42 -12.77 6.05
C LEU A 846 -30.43 -12.40 4.58
N ASN A 847 -30.87 -13.31 3.72
CA ASN A 847 -30.91 -13.06 2.28
C ASN A 847 -31.87 -11.92 1.95
N GLN A 848 -33.08 -11.92 2.53
CA GLN A 848 -34.08 -10.88 2.34
C GLN A 848 -33.57 -9.50 2.75
N TYR A 849 -32.94 -9.36 3.92
CA TYR A 849 -32.37 -8.08 4.35
C TYR A 849 -31.21 -7.62 3.46
N LEU A 850 -30.32 -8.55 3.06
CA LEU A 850 -29.20 -8.24 2.17
C LEU A 850 -29.65 -7.84 0.75
N ASP A 851 -30.78 -8.37 0.27
CA ASP A 851 -31.36 -8.02 -1.03
C ASP A 851 -31.96 -6.60 -1.04
N LYS A 852 -32.42 -6.11 0.12
CA LYS A 852 -32.95 -4.75 0.25
C LYS A 852 -31.87 -3.68 0.43
N LEU A 853 -30.61 -4.07 0.66
CA LEU A 853 -29.52 -3.11 0.85
C LEU A 853 -29.26 -2.23 -0.37
N ASP A 854 -29.62 -2.64 -1.59
CA ASP A 854 -29.38 -1.86 -2.80
C ASP A 854 -29.97 -0.44 -2.74
N ARG A 855 -31.02 -0.22 -1.93
CA ARG A 855 -31.57 1.11 -1.64
C ARG A 855 -30.53 2.07 -1.05
N PHE A 856 -29.58 1.56 -0.28
CA PHE A 856 -28.49 2.33 0.32
C PHE A 856 -27.25 2.39 -0.57
N TYR A 857 -27.23 1.69 -1.71
CA TYR A 857 -26.14 1.72 -2.69
C TYR A 857 -26.66 2.14 -4.07
N PRO A 858 -27.31 3.31 -4.20
CA PRO A 858 -27.96 3.72 -5.43
C PRO A 858 -26.93 3.95 -6.57
N GLU A 859 -27.27 3.50 -7.78
CA GLU A 859 -26.36 3.56 -8.93
C GLU A 859 -25.97 4.99 -9.30
N ASP A 860 -26.90 5.95 -9.19
CA ASP A 860 -26.67 7.37 -9.50
C ASP A 860 -25.72 8.06 -8.51
N LYS A 861 -25.44 7.44 -7.36
CA LYS A 861 -24.41 7.86 -6.39
C LYS A 861 -23.15 7.01 -6.47
N GLY A 862 -22.96 6.32 -7.59
CA GLY A 862 -21.80 5.46 -7.80
C GLY A 862 -21.82 4.20 -6.93
N SER A 863 -23.00 3.73 -6.51
CA SER A 863 -23.19 2.53 -5.67
C SER A 863 -22.35 2.52 -4.38
N VAL A 864 -22.19 3.69 -3.75
CA VAL A 864 -21.61 3.82 -2.41
C VAL A 864 -22.72 3.83 -1.37
N MET A 865 -22.41 3.52 -0.11
CA MET A 865 -23.38 3.58 0.98
C MET A 865 -23.85 5.02 1.25
N VAL A 866 -25.18 5.24 1.26
CA VAL A 866 -25.84 6.54 1.44
C VAL A 866 -27.02 6.42 2.42
N GLU A 867 -27.17 7.37 3.34
CA GLU A 867 -28.38 7.51 4.16
C GLU A 867 -29.52 8.26 3.44
N PRO A 868 -30.79 7.95 3.74
CA PRO A 868 -31.94 8.72 3.27
C PRO A 868 -31.86 10.23 3.53
N CYS A 869 -31.30 10.65 4.67
CA CYS A 869 -31.17 12.08 5.00
C CYS A 869 -30.15 12.82 4.12
N GLU A 870 -29.20 12.11 3.50
CA GLU A 870 -28.15 12.70 2.66
C GLU A 870 -28.72 13.26 1.36
N TYR A 871 -29.86 12.75 0.88
CA TYR A 871 -30.50 13.19 -0.37
C TYR A 871 -30.94 14.66 -0.32
N ASN A 872 -31.46 15.09 0.83
CA ASN A 872 -31.93 16.46 1.03
C ASN A 872 -30.96 17.31 1.87
N VAL A 873 -29.80 16.74 2.25
CA VAL A 873 -28.78 17.38 3.10
C VAL A 873 -29.36 17.85 4.44
N ILE A 874 -30.23 17.03 5.03
CA ILE A 874 -30.95 17.32 6.29
C ILE A 874 -30.48 16.45 7.46
N CYS A 875 -29.42 15.67 7.29
CA CYS A 875 -28.89 14.82 8.36
C CYS A 875 -28.54 15.65 9.59
N ASP A 876 -29.08 15.23 10.74
CA ASP A 876 -28.72 15.71 12.07
C ASP A 876 -27.57 14.87 12.66
N ALA A 877 -27.19 15.19 13.91
CA ALA A 877 -26.07 14.53 14.59
C ALA A 877 -26.26 13.01 14.70
N ASP A 878 -27.50 12.53 14.88
CA ASP A 878 -27.81 11.10 14.98
C ASP A 878 -27.60 10.41 13.63
N GLN A 879 -28.24 10.95 12.59
CA GLN A 879 -28.27 10.32 11.27
C GLN A 879 -26.89 10.29 10.60
N GLU A 880 -25.99 11.20 10.99
CA GLU A 880 -24.60 11.23 10.52
C GLU A 880 -23.77 9.98 10.92
N SER A 881 -24.19 9.18 11.90
CA SER A 881 -23.47 7.97 12.33
C SER A 881 -24.09 6.66 11.83
N PHE A 882 -25.26 6.68 11.20
CA PHE A 882 -26.05 5.46 10.92
C PHE A 882 -25.32 4.44 10.03
N LYS A 883 -24.64 4.92 8.97
CA LYS A 883 -23.81 4.08 8.09
C LYS A 883 -22.72 3.31 8.85
N ALA A 884 -22.21 3.86 9.95
CA ALA A 884 -21.16 3.23 10.75
C ALA A 884 -21.64 1.87 11.30
N TYR A 885 -22.91 1.80 11.68
CA TYR A 885 -23.50 0.63 12.31
C TYR A 885 -23.77 -0.48 11.29
N LEU A 886 -24.29 -0.13 10.11
CA LEU A 886 -24.42 -1.11 9.02
C LEU A 886 -23.05 -1.67 8.61
N ALA A 887 -22.03 -0.82 8.43
CA ALA A 887 -20.68 -1.26 8.08
C ALA A 887 -20.09 -2.23 9.12
N ARG A 888 -20.20 -1.87 10.41
CA ARG A 888 -19.78 -2.70 11.55
C ARG A 888 -20.38 -4.09 11.49
N TRP A 889 -21.70 -4.16 11.35
CA TRP A 889 -22.46 -5.40 11.45
C TRP A 889 -22.39 -6.27 10.19
N LEU A 890 -22.18 -5.66 9.03
CA LEU A 890 -21.79 -6.39 7.82
C LEU A 890 -20.42 -7.06 7.98
N GLY A 891 -19.46 -6.39 8.61
CA GLY A 891 -18.15 -6.97 8.95
C GLY A 891 -18.27 -8.21 9.84
N VAL A 892 -19.02 -8.12 10.93
CA VAL A 892 -19.30 -9.27 11.81
C VAL A 892 -20.00 -10.39 11.04
N THR A 893 -20.98 -10.05 10.21
CA THR A 893 -21.74 -11.02 9.39
C THR A 893 -20.83 -11.82 8.46
N ILE A 894 -19.83 -11.19 7.84
CA ILE A 894 -18.82 -11.88 7.03
C ILE A 894 -18.10 -12.97 7.87
N GLN A 895 -17.72 -12.66 9.10
CA GLN A 895 -16.97 -13.59 9.95
C GLN A 895 -17.81 -14.77 10.46
N ILE A 896 -19.12 -14.56 10.70
CA ILE A 896 -20.00 -15.61 11.26
C ILE A 896 -20.88 -16.32 10.23
N ALA A 897 -21.05 -15.75 9.05
CA ALA A 897 -21.73 -16.35 7.91
C ALA A 897 -20.89 -16.17 6.62
N PRO A 898 -19.74 -16.86 6.49
CA PRO A 898 -18.77 -16.62 5.41
C PRO A 898 -19.34 -16.80 3.99
N LYS A 899 -20.42 -17.58 3.82
CA LYS A 899 -21.12 -17.72 2.52
C LYS A 899 -21.64 -16.40 1.97
N LEU A 900 -21.85 -15.40 2.83
CA LEU A 900 -22.35 -14.07 2.45
C LEU A 900 -21.22 -13.09 2.12
N HIS A 901 -19.96 -13.50 2.26
CA HIS A 901 -18.79 -12.67 1.98
C HIS A 901 -18.87 -12.01 0.60
N ASP A 902 -19.08 -12.79 -0.46
CA ASP A 902 -19.05 -12.31 -1.84
C ASP A 902 -20.22 -11.36 -2.17
N LYS A 903 -21.30 -11.40 -1.36
CA LYS A 903 -22.44 -10.48 -1.46
C LYS A 903 -22.20 -9.18 -0.71
N ILE A 904 -21.39 -9.19 0.35
CA ILE A 904 -21.19 -8.06 1.26
C ILE A 904 -19.91 -7.28 0.94
N MET A 905 -18.78 -7.97 0.79
CA MET A 905 -17.45 -7.38 0.69
C MET A 905 -17.29 -6.38 -0.47
N PRO A 906 -17.84 -6.62 -1.68
CA PRO A 906 -17.72 -5.65 -2.77
C PRO A 906 -18.34 -4.27 -2.44
N ARG A 907 -19.47 -4.27 -1.72
CA ARG A 907 -20.18 -3.05 -1.31
C ARG A 907 -19.40 -2.27 -0.25
N LEU A 908 -18.85 -2.98 0.74
CA LEU A 908 -18.00 -2.40 1.79
C LEU A 908 -16.74 -1.80 1.19
N THR A 909 -16.06 -2.56 0.32
CA THR A 909 -14.86 -2.12 -0.39
C THR A 909 -15.10 -0.82 -1.14
N LYS A 910 -16.11 -0.78 -2.01
CA LYS A 910 -16.41 0.41 -2.82
C LYS A 910 -16.70 1.65 -1.97
N SER A 911 -17.41 1.47 -0.85
CA SER A 911 -17.73 2.56 0.07
C SER A 911 -16.52 3.00 0.88
N ALA A 912 -15.65 2.07 1.31
CA ALA A 912 -14.44 2.37 2.08
C ALA A 912 -13.46 3.24 1.31
N VAL A 913 -13.31 2.94 0.02
CA VAL A 913 -12.58 3.79 -0.93
C VAL A 913 -13.09 5.20 -0.86
N ARG A 914 -14.38 5.36 -1.14
CA ARG A 914 -15.02 6.66 -1.31
C ARG A 914 -15.08 7.43 0.02
N ALA A 915 -15.21 6.74 1.15
CA ALA A 915 -15.08 7.33 2.47
C ALA A 915 -13.70 7.97 2.67
N ALA A 916 -12.63 7.22 2.37
CA ALA A 916 -11.27 7.73 2.51
C ALA A 916 -10.96 8.95 1.64
N GLN A 917 -11.61 9.05 0.48
CA GLN A 917 -11.49 10.19 -0.45
C GLN A 917 -12.02 11.49 0.13
N THR A 918 -12.97 11.39 1.04
CA THR A 918 -13.55 12.56 1.70
C THR A 918 -12.66 13.10 2.84
N CYS A 919 -11.62 12.37 3.25
CA CYS A 919 -10.70 12.72 4.34
C CYS A 919 -9.69 13.81 3.95
N THR A 920 -10.22 14.97 3.54
CA THR A 920 -9.48 16.15 3.10
C THR A 920 -9.84 17.40 3.90
N GLY A 921 -10.82 17.30 4.81
CA GLY A 921 -11.27 18.43 5.63
C GLY A 921 -10.23 18.81 6.67
N ALA A 922 -10.18 20.09 7.05
CA ALA A 922 -9.28 20.53 8.12
C ALA A 922 -9.62 19.80 9.43
N SER A 923 -8.62 19.18 10.08
CA SER A 923 -8.79 18.53 11.38
C SER A 923 -9.35 19.50 12.44
N GLN A 924 -10.18 18.97 13.33
CA GLN A 924 -10.70 19.65 14.51
C GLN A 924 -10.11 19.06 15.79
N HIS A 925 -10.03 19.87 16.85
CA HIS A 925 -9.60 19.45 18.19
C HIS A 925 -8.22 18.77 18.23
N ASN A 926 -7.29 19.14 17.34
CA ASN A 926 -5.94 18.57 17.22
C ASN A 926 -5.90 17.07 16.86
N GLY A 927 -6.91 16.56 16.16
CA GLY A 927 -7.00 15.15 15.77
C GLY A 927 -6.08 14.69 14.63
N GLY A 928 -5.16 15.53 14.18
CA GLY A 928 -4.17 15.21 13.16
C GLY A 928 -4.24 16.18 11.99
N ASP A 929 -4.02 15.67 10.79
CA ASP A 929 -3.91 16.52 9.61
C ASP A 929 -5.28 16.72 8.90
N TYR A 930 -6.21 15.75 8.99
CA TYR A 930 -7.49 15.78 8.26
C TYR A 930 -8.66 15.17 9.03
N GLN A 931 -9.87 15.50 8.59
CA GLN A 931 -11.11 14.81 8.93
C GLN A 931 -11.89 14.38 7.67
N CYS A 932 -12.67 13.32 7.82
CA CYS A 932 -13.50 12.71 6.78
C CYS A 932 -14.90 13.32 6.71
N GLY A 933 -15.46 13.35 5.50
CA GLY A 933 -16.81 13.84 5.22
C GLY A 933 -17.88 12.76 5.33
N MET A 934 -19.14 13.18 5.32
CA MET A 934 -20.30 12.26 5.41
C MET A 934 -20.67 11.68 4.04
N ARG A 935 -20.74 12.52 3.00
CA ARG A 935 -21.24 12.15 1.66
C ARG A 935 -20.15 11.58 0.78
N TRP A 936 -20.06 10.26 0.71
CA TRP A 936 -19.00 9.56 -0.02
C TRP A 936 -19.17 9.55 -1.54
N TYR A 937 -20.34 9.93 -2.04
CA TYR A 937 -20.58 10.09 -3.47
C TYR A 937 -20.09 11.44 -4.01
N MET A 938 -19.57 12.32 -3.14
CA MET A 938 -18.95 13.59 -3.52
C MET A 938 -17.42 13.46 -3.56
N ASP A 939 -16.78 14.26 -4.42
CA ASP A 939 -15.33 14.37 -4.43
C ASP A 939 -14.85 15.31 -3.31
N GLY A 940 -13.98 14.80 -2.43
CA GLY A 940 -13.39 15.57 -1.33
C GLY A 940 -14.31 15.76 -0.13
N PHE A 941 -13.92 16.68 0.77
CA PHE A 941 -14.63 16.96 2.01
C PHE A 941 -15.90 17.76 1.74
N ASP A 942 -17.02 17.29 2.26
CA ASP A 942 -18.35 17.81 1.98
C ASP A 942 -18.82 18.89 2.96
N GLY A 943 -17.92 19.35 3.83
CA GLY A 943 -18.19 20.32 4.89
C GLY A 943 -18.79 19.72 6.16
N LYS A 944 -19.10 18.41 6.17
CA LYS A 944 -19.69 17.70 7.32
C LYS A 944 -18.64 16.83 8.01
N GLY A 945 -18.06 17.37 9.06
CA GLY A 945 -17.14 16.69 9.96
C GLY A 945 -17.78 16.35 11.30
N GLY A 946 -16.99 15.84 12.25
CA GLY A 946 -17.47 15.50 13.60
C GLY A 946 -17.56 14.00 13.90
N VAL A 947 -18.26 13.64 14.98
CA VAL A 947 -18.29 12.28 15.53
C VAL A 947 -18.89 11.29 14.52
N GLY A 948 -20.08 11.56 13.99
CA GLY A 948 -20.77 10.68 13.04
C GLY A 948 -19.97 10.39 11.76
N PRO A 949 -19.49 11.43 11.03
CA PRO A 949 -18.69 11.22 9.82
C PRO A 949 -17.37 10.48 10.09
N GLN A 950 -16.72 10.74 11.22
CA GLN A 950 -15.49 10.05 11.60
C GLN A 950 -15.75 8.57 12.00
N MET A 951 -16.80 8.28 12.77
CA MET A 951 -17.20 6.91 13.11
C MET A 951 -17.48 6.10 11.85
N THR A 952 -18.24 6.70 10.94
CA THR A 952 -18.63 6.05 9.70
C THR A 952 -17.42 5.74 8.82
N ALA A 953 -16.52 6.71 8.63
CA ALA A 953 -15.28 6.51 7.89
C ALA A 953 -14.38 5.45 8.55
N LEU A 954 -14.27 5.46 9.89
CA LEU A 954 -13.42 4.51 10.60
C LEU A 954 -13.91 3.07 10.45
N ASN A 955 -15.20 2.80 10.64
CA ASN A 955 -15.76 1.46 10.53
C ASN A 955 -15.65 0.92 9.10
N ILE A 956 -16.01 1.70 8.09
CA ILE A 956 -15.98 1.23 6.70
C ILE A 956 -14.55 0.99 6.19
N ILE A 957 -13.55 1.74 6.67
CA ILE A 957 -12.15 1.56 6.28
C ILE A 957 -11.52 0.38 7.03
N SER A 958 -11.70 0.32 8.35
CA SER A 958 -11.07 -0.71 9.18
C SER A 958 -11.62 -2.11 8.88
N VAL A 959 -12.90 -2.25 8.56
CA VAL A 959 -13.53 -3.54 8.22
C VAL A 959 -12.90 -4.23 7.00
N LEU A 960 -12.14 -3.52 6.16
CA LEU A 960 -11.39 -4.14 5.05
C LEU A 960 -10.29 -5.11 5.51
N ASN A 961 -9.98 -5.15 6.81
CA ASN A 961 -9.12 -6.15 7.43
C ASN A 961 -9.87 -7.37 7.98
N VAL A 962 -11.18 -7.50 7.78
CA VAL A 962 -12.01 -8.57 8.37
C VAL A 962 -11.49 -9.98 8.09
N ASP A 963 -10.96 -10.24 6.89
CA ASP A 963 -10.38 -11.56 6.52
C ASP A 963 -9.00 -11.80 7.16
N ARG A 964 -8.34 -10.75 7.63
CA ARG A 964 -6.99 -10.79 8.22
C ARG A 964 -7.02 -10.94 9.73
N VAL A 965 -8.20 -10.83 10.35
CA VAL A 965 -8.38 -10.93 11.79
C VAL A 965 -9.26 -12.12 12.15
N LYS A 966 -9.04 -12.69 13.33
CA LYS A 966 -9.85 -13.82 13.80
C LYS A 966 -11.25 -13.32 14.11
N ALA A 967 -12.26 -14.14 13.84
CA ALA A 967 -13.62 -13.87 14.26
C ALA A 967 -13.70 -13.63 15.80
N PRO A 968 -14.59 -12.73 16.28
CA PRO A 968 -14.79 -12.49 17.70
C PRO A 968 -15.02 -13.76 18.53
N ILE A 969 -14.73 -13.68 19.83
CA ILE A 969 -14.71 -14.85 20.70
C ILE A 969 -16.11 -15.07 21.29
N TYR A 970 -16.76 -16.15 20.84
CA TYR A 970 -18.19 -16.40 21.10
C TYR A 970 -18.52 -17.41 22.21
N ASN A 971 -17.65 -17.72 23.18
CA ASN A 971 -17.99 -18.40 24.45
C ASN A 971 -16.78 -18.59 25.40
N SER A 972 -17.04 -19.04 26.63
CA SER A 972 -15.97 -19.41 27.58
C SER A 972 -15.06 -20.55 27.08
N LYS A 973 -15.53 -21.42 26.17
CA LYS A 973 -14.74 -22.55 25.63
C LYS A 973 -13.78 -22.15 24.51
N ASN A 974 -14.00 -21.01 23.84
CA ASN A 974 -13.06 -20.44 22.86
C ASN A 974 -12.27 -19.25 23.42
N GLY A 975 -12.29 -19.07 24.75
CA GLY A 975 -11.39 -18.20 25.48
C GLY A 975 -12.00 -16.89 25.97
N GLY A 976 -13.32 -16.71 25.99
CA GLY A 976 -13.97 -15.53 26.59
C GLY A 976 -13.69 -15.44 28.10
N SER A 977 -13.30 -14.25 28.58
CA SER A 977 -12.86 -14.03 29.98
C SER A 977 -13.84 -13.24 30.84
N SER A 978 -14.74 -12.46 30.23
CA SER A 978 -15.63 -11.57 30.98
C SER A 978 -16.69 -12.33 31.79
N GLN A 979 -16.77 -12.03 33.09
CA GLN A 979 -17.70 -12.69 34.00
C GLN A 979 -19.15 -12.23 33.79
N GLY A 980 -20.07 -13.19 33.73
CA GLY A 980 -21.50 -12.95 33.60
C GLY A 980 -22.25 -12.98 34.94
N ASN A 981 -23.39 -12.31 34.99
CA ASN A 981 -24.39 -12.41 36.06
C ASN A 981 -25.79 -12.44 35.43
N PRO A 982 -26.40 -13.63 35.23
CA PRO A 982 -27.69 -13.75 34.56
C PRO A 982 -28.86 -13.14 35.34
N ASN A 983 -28.68 -12.82 36.62
CA ASN A 983 -29.71 -12.24 37.49
C ASN A 983 -29.59 -10.71 37.61
N LEU A 984 -28.51 -10.10 37.12
CA LEU A 984 -28.35 -8.65 37.19
C LEU A 984 -29.49 -7.95 36.42
N GLY A 985 -30.05 -6.86 36.96
CA GLY A 985 -31.13 -6.10 36.30
C GLY A 985 -32.56 -6.66 36.40
N THR A 986 -32.77 -7.81 37.07
CA THR A 986 -34.08 -8.52 37.18
C THR A 986 -35.11 -7.93 38.17
N GLY A 987 -34.81 -6.85 38.89
CA GLY A 987 -35.70 -6.26 39.92
C GLY A 987 -36.90 -5.46 39.38
N ASP A 988 -37.88 -5.13 40.24
CA ASP A 988 -39.12 -4.41 39.87
C ASP A 988 -38.87 -2.98 39.35
N PRO A 989 -39.33 -2.62 38.12
CA PRO A 989 -39.31 -1.25 37.60
C PRO A 989 -40.12 -0.23 38.39
N ALA A 990 -41.17 -0.63 39.12
CA ALA A 990 -42.04 0.29 39.85
C ALA A 990 -41.35 0.96 41.05
N SER A 991 -40.31 0.33 41.61
CA SER A 991 -39.42 0.93 42.62
C SER A 991 -38.45 2.00 42.06
N ARG A 992 -38.55 2.33 40.77
CA ARG A 992 -37.54 3.09 40.02
C ARG A 992 -37.96 4.49 39.57
N LEU A 993 -39.19 4.92 39.85
CA LEU A 993 -39.46 6.36 39.90
C LEU A 993 -38.97 6.84 41.26
N THR A 994 -37.90 7.63 41.29
CA THR A 994 -37.73 8.59 42.38
C THR A 994 -38.88 9.58 42.26
N VAL A 995 -40.00 9.24 42.89
CA VAL A 995 -40.97 10.25 43.28
C VAL A 995 -40.18 11.15 44.23
N PHE A 996 -39.79 12.34 43.78
CA PHE A 996 -39.42 13.43 44.69
C PHE A 996 -40.68 13.90 45.42
N GLU A 997 -41.35 12.99 46.13
CA GLU A 997 -42.26 13.33 47.22
C GLU A 997 -41.39 13.31 48.46
N LYS A 998 -40.68 14.42 48.72
CA LYS A 998 -40.68 14.86 50.10
C LYS A 998 -42.11 15.33 50.35
N ASP A 999 -42.77 14.75 51.35
CA ASP A 999 -44.04 15.27 51.83
C ASP A 999 -43.93 16.79 51.95
N ILE A 1000 -44.80 17.53 51.26
CA ILE A 1000 -44.81 18.99 51.31
C ILE A 1000 -45.02 19.38 52.77
N THR A 1001 -43.97 19.90 53.41
CA THR A 1001 -44.03 20.25 54.82
C THR A 1001 -44.92 21.47 55.01
N THR A 1002 -45.42 21.69 56.22
CA THR A 1002 -46.12 22.94 56.56
C THR A 1002 -45.26 24.17 56.27
N ALA A 1003 -43.93 24.04 56.38
CA ALA A 1003 -42.99 25.09 56.03
C ALA A 1003 -42.93 25.35 54.51
N ASP A 1004 -42.97 24.30 53.69
CA ASP A 1004 -43.01 24.43 52.22
C ASP A 1004 -44.33 25.06 51.74
N LYS A 1005 -45.46 24.67 52.35
CA LYS A 1005 -46.77 25.30 52.08
C LYS A 1005 -46.80 26.77 52.49
N ALA A 1006 -46.23 27.09 53.65
CA ALA A 1006 -46.13 28.47 54.13
C ALA A 1006 -45.19 29.30 53.24
N GLY A 1007 -44.04 28.75 52.84
CA GLY A 1007 -43.11 29.40 51.92
C GLY A 1007 -43.73 29.66 50.56
N ALA A 1008 -44.42 28.67 49.98
CA ALA A 1008 -45.13 28.82 48.72
C ALA A 1008 -46.27 29.85 48.82
N ALA A 1009 -47.03 29.88 49.92
CA ALA A 1009 -48.06 30.87 50.15
C ALA A 1009 -47.49 32.29 50.27
N ILE A 1010 -46.37 32.47 50.99
CA ILE A 1010 -45.68 33.76 51.12
C ILE A 1010 -45.18 34.24 49.75
N VAL A 1011 -44.51 33.38 48.99
CA VAL A 1011 -44.02 33.72 47.63
C VAL A 1011 -45.20 34.07 46.72
N THR A 1012 -46.29 33.31 46.79
CA THR A 1012 -47.50 33.58 45.99
C THR A 1012 -48.12 34.92 46.36
N ILE A 1013 -48.22 35.26 47.65
CA ILE A 1013 -48.70 36.57 48.11
C ILE A 1013 -47.77 37.69 47.64
N ILE A 1014 -46.45 37.51 47.71
CA ILE A 1014 -45.48 38.49 47.23
C ILE A 1014 -45.63 38.70 45.72
N VAL A 1015 -45.76 37.62 44.94
CA VAL A 1015 -45.95 37.70 43.49
C VAL A 1015 -47.29 38.35 43.16
N VAL A 1016 -48.39 38.00 43.83
CA VAL A 1016 -49.70 38.63 43.63
C VAL A 1016 -49.68 40.10 44.06
N ALA A 1017 -48.98 40.46 45.13
CA ALA A 1017 -48.81 41.84 45.56
C ALA A 1017 -47.93 42.64 44.59
N LEU A 1018 -46.87 42.04 44.05
CA LEU A 1018 -46.04 42.65 43.00
C LEU A 1018 -46.83 42.82 41.71
N TRP A 1019 -47.59 41.82 41.28
CA TRP A 1019 -48.47 41.93 40.10
C TRP A 1019 -49.61 42.92 40.32
N GLY A 1020 -50.17 42.99 41.53
CA GLY A 1020 -51.16 43.99 41.92
C GLY A 1020 -50.58 45.39 41.98
N TYR A 1021 -49.34 45.55 42.46
CA TYR A 1021 -48.61 46.81 42.48
C TYR A 1021 -48.25 47.27 41.06
N VAL A 1022 -47.75 46.36 40.21
CA VAL A 1022 -47.48 46.64 38.79
C VAL A 1022 -48.79 46.98 38.06
N GLY A 1023 -49.87 46.24 38.33
CA GLY A 1023 -51.19 46.51 37.77
C GLY A 1023 -51.76 47.87 38.23
N TYR A 1024 -51.62 48.21 39.51
CA TYR A 1024 -52.01 49.52 40.04
C TYR A 1024 -51.16 50.65 39.43
N TRP A 1025 -49.83 50.48 39.35
CA TRP A 1025 -48.91 51.43 38.72
C TRP A 1025 -49.16 51.61 37.21
N MET A 1026 -49.73 50.61 36.54
CA MET A 1026 -50.15 50.73 35.14
C MET A 1026 -51.51 51.41 34.94
N ILE A 1027 -52.34 51.52 35.99
CA ILE A 1027 -53.71 52.07 35.95
C ILE A 1027 -53.82 53.44 36.66
N SER A 1028 -52.87 53.79 37.51
CA SER A 1028 -52.69 55.12 38.12
C SER A 1028 -51.64 55.92 37.37
#